data_AF-A0AAU2B4P6-F1
#
_entry.id   AF-A0AAU2B4P6-F1
#
_cell.length_a   1.000
_cell.length_b   1.000
_cell.length_c   1.000
_cell.angle_alpha   90.00
_cell.angle_beta   90.00
_cell.angle_gamma   90.00
#
_symmetry.space_group_name_H-M   'P 1'
#
loop_
_entity.id
_entity.type
_entity.pdbx_description
1 polymer ?
#
loop_
_entity_poly.entity_id
_entity_poly.type
_entity_poly.pdbx_seq_one_letter_code
_entity_poly.pdbx_strand_id
1 'polypeptide(L)'
;MDRRTYTAELAGLRELRTEITAAEKTVAAAQKELDKLTAQRARRVAGLAGYEGAQAPAIAKASGLSVGDVVRIAPLLDPTPAAVRTAKADDQAAAVAPAPAPVAEPALVAAPTVAVAPALTRPAAVAKQPAAVAPVAEVSHEDEDKAVAEQPAPAAPAVAAPVAAPVRLVVEAGPRELPTLPEGPAGARFEAVTTGLVSKRPNFVQQARATVFLDVAAGMLAVRDQVVRVDLGARTPGEILDAVLATAPGTERVYITAGAPWHDGAERYSTLKDAVAAWLNTPSERWTTAVGSGRDKLAGHFVHQRQPVGRYAPASAPDSGSTEIRSMGEWFDPDGADVVTCRQAFTLLWQALRRHWDDAVLMGSPSQTGRDLWSRTIPVTGKWAGGYPVLSEELRGLLHATGGQGRTELILPPRVPEQLPALVEYDRTFAYAKHLWKSPVGTPRRITAAAFSAMSEQEQTKALMSCSHWNVRVTVPAGWNHVGLLPAPVTGDRAWVYPATPGATFTTWAGGAEVHLALSNHLMPWKVEILGGLLFEDGKPLDEWGKRLKGAWADLTNLSRIHGDERQRTAAYLASRAVRSVLLFGLGGFAQRPRLVSGTTPLGEALPAGVEILGQDDQVVTWQRQAGFSRDPYAHPEWAAYVWSGARAALLDMKYRQGKEVIGYAGALHAKPGTVVYFGTDGIALTERQPWPYRGEPGDYLLKGHLTGPVEHPTSQEQYLKLRGLGRAELAEKGADQ
;
A
#
# COMPACT_ATOMS: atom_id res chain seq x y z
N MET A 1 29.06 -0.24 -36.52
CA MET A 1 28.07 0.27 -37.50
C MET A 1 28.85 0.90 -38.63
N ASP A 2 28.58 0.52 -39.89
CA ASP A 2 29.28 1.13 -41.03
C ASP A 2 28.59 2.43 -41.49
N ARG A 3 29.25 3.18 -42.38
CA ARG A 3 28.76 4.47 -42.87
C ARG A 3 27.43 4.36 -43.64
N ARG A 4 27.15 3.22 -44.26
CA ARG A 4 25.91 2.96 -45.01
C ARG A 4 24.76 2.69 -44.03
N THR A 5 24.99 1.86 -43.01
CA THR A 5 24.01 1.64 -41.92
C THR A 5 23.70 2.96 -41.20
N TYR A 6 24.71 3.74 -40.81
CA TYR A 6 24.52 5.03 -40.14
C TYR A 6 23.69 6.02 -40.98
N THR A 7 23.89 6.04 -42.30
CA THR A 7 23.11 6.89 -43.21
C THR A 7 21.67 6.41 -43.36
N ALA A 8 21.42 5.09 -43.29
CA ALA A 8 20.07 4.52 -43.30
C ALA A 8 19.31 4.80 -42.00
N GLU A 9 19.95 4.66 -40.83
CA GLU A 9 19.37 5.04 -39.53
C GLU A 9 19.00 6.54 -39.49
N LEU A 10 19.85 7.41 -40.02
CA LEU A 10 19.54 8.84 -40.17
C LEU A 10 18.38 9.14 -41.15
N ALA A 11 18.08 8.24 -42.09
CA ALA A 11 16.88 8.34 -42.92
C ALA A 11 15.64 7.92 -42.13
N GLY A 12 15.68 6.76 -41.46
CA GLY A 12 14.60 6.28 -40.60
C GLY A 12 14.24 7.26 -39.48
N LEU A 13 15.21 7.95 -38.87
CA LEU A 13 14.95 9.00 -37.88
C LEU A 13 14.23 10.23 -38.46
N ARG A 14 14.37 10.52 -39.76
CA ARG A 14 13.64 11.62 -40.44
C ARG A 14 12.21 11.22 -40.78
N GLU A 15 12.01 9.96 -41.17
CA GLU A 15 10.69 9.35 -41.37
C GLU A 15 9.93 9.34 -40.03
N LEU A 16 10.52 8.78 -38.97
CA LEU A 16 9.95 8.76 -37.62
C LEU A 16 9.64 10.17 -37.08
N ARG A 17 10.49 11.17 -37.34
CA ARG A 17 10.19 12.57 -36.98
C ARG A 17 8.94 13.08 -37.70
N THR A 18 8.72 12.66 -38.93
CA THR A 18 7.56 13.04 -39.75
C THR A 18 6.29 12.38 -39.21
N GLU A 19 6.37 11.10 -38.82
CA GLU A 19 5.28 10.37 -38.16
C GLU A 19 4.91 10.99 -36.80
N ILE A 20 5.90 11.32 -35.97
CA ILE A 20 5.69 12.03 -34.69
C ILE A 20 4.99 13.37 -34.93
N THR A 21 5.46 14.17 -35.88
CA THR A 21 4.84 15.47 -36.22
C THR A 21 3.37 15.30 -36.67
N ALA A 22 3.06 14.23 -37.41
CA ALA A 22 1.70 13.91 -37.82
C ALA A 22 0.80 13.46 -36.63
N ALA A 23 1.36 12.68 -35.70
CA ALA A 23 0.67 12.27 -34.48
C ALA A 23 0.39 13.47 -33.56
N GLU A 24 1.37 14.35 -33.33
CA GLU A 24 1.22 15.59 -32.57
C GLU A 24 0.12 16.49 -33.16
N LYS A 25 0.08 16.64 -34.49
CA LYS A 25 -0.99 17.38 -35.19
C LYS A 25 -2.37 16.75 -34.99
N THR A 26 -2.44 15.42 -34.93
CA THR A 26 -3.69 14.67 -34.68
C THR A 26 -4.17 14.89 -33.24
N VAL A 27 -3.26 14.83 -32.25
CA VAL A 27 -3.56 15.13 -30.84
C VAL A 27 -4.02 16.58 -30.67
N ALA A 28 -3.33 17.55 -31.28
CA ALA A 28 -3.72 18.95 -31.23
C ALA A 28 -5.10 19.22 -31.86
N ALA A 29 -5.45 18.52 -32.95
CA ALA A 29 -6.77 18.59 -33.55
C ALA A 29 -7.86 17.98 -32.64
N ALA A 30 -7.58 16.83 -32.02
CA ALA A 30 -8.49 16.19 -31.08
C ALA A 30 -8.74 17.05 -29.83
N GLN A 31 -7.69 17.66 -29.27
CA GLN A 31 -7.80 18.58 -28.14
C GLN A 31 -8.66 19.80 -28.50
N LYS A 32 -8.44 20.42 -29.67
CA LYS A 32 -9.22 21.57 -30.14
C LYS A 32 -10.72 21.24 -30.29
N GLU A 33 -11.06 20.03 -30.74
CA GLU A 33 -12.45 19.59 -30.81
C GLU A 33 -13.04 19.30 -29.42
N LEU A 34 -12.25 18.73 -28.50
CA LEU A 34 -12.65 18.53 -27.10
C LEU A 34 -12.90 19.86 -26.37
N ASP A 35 -12.06 20.88 -26.60
CA ASP A 35 -12.24 22.22 -26.04
C ASP A 35 -13.53 22.88 -26.56
N LYS A 36 -13.79 22.75 -27.87
CA LYS A 36 -15.02 23.19 -28.53
C LYS A 36 -16.26 22.48 -27.96
N LEU A 37 -16.22 21.16 -27.79
CA LEU A 37 -17.32 20.39 -27.18
C LEU A 37 -17.53 20.79 -25.71
N THR A 38 -16.45 21.05 -24.97
CA THR A 38 -16.49 21.52 -23.58
C THR A 38 -17.11 22.91 -23.47
N ALA A 39 -16.75 23.83 -24.37
CA ALA A 39 -17.35 25.16 -24.46
C ALA A 39 -18.84 25.11 -24.87
N GLN A 40 -19.22 24.21 -25.78
CA GLN A 40 -20.63 23.98 -26.13
C GLN A 40 -21.42 23.42 -24.94
N ARG A 41 -20.84 22.47 -24.19
CA ARG A 41 -21.42 21.95 -22.94
C ARG A 41 -21.64 23.07 -21.92
N ALA A 42 -20.63 23.90 -21.67
CA ALA A 42 -20.74 25.01 -20.74
C ALA A 42 -21.85 26.01 -21.14
N ARG A 43 -21.96 26.37 -22.43
CA ARG A 43 -23.05 27.22 -22.93
C ARG A 43 -24.44 26.60 -22.73
N ARG A 44 -24.58 25.28 -22.93
CA ARG A 44 -25.85 24.58 -22.67
C ARG A 44 -26.19 24.54 -21.17
N VAL A 45 -25.21 24.33 -20.30
CA VAL A 45 -25.36 24.40 -18.84
C VAL A 45 -25.81 25.80 -18.39
N ALA A 46 -25.16 26.86 -18.90
CA ALA A 46 -25.56 28.24 -18.63
C ALA A 46 -26.97 28.56 -19.15
N GLY A 47 -27.35 28.05 -20.33
CA GLY A 47 -28.70 28.24 -20.89
C GLY A 47 -29.79 27.53 -20.08
N LEU A 48 -29.52 26.33 -19.54
CA LEU A 48 -30.44 25.60 -18.68
C LEU A 48 -30.71 26.31 -17.34
N ALA A 49 -29.82 27.20 -16.90
CA ALA A 49 -29.98 27.97 -15.66
C ALA A 49 -31.08 29.04 -15.72
N GLY A 50 -31.56 29.39 -16.92
CA GLY A 50 -32.68 30.32 -17.10
C GLY A 50 -34.07 29.69 -16.93
N TYR A 51 -34.16 28.39 -16.63
CA TYR A 51 -35.42 27.70 -16.41
C TYR A 51 -35.77 27.65 -14.91
N GLU A 52 -36.98 28.06 -14.55
CA GLU A 52 -37.42 28.23 -13.15
C GLU A 52 -37.36 26.93 -12.31
N GLY A 53 -37.55 25.77 -12.95
CA GLY A 53 -37.41 24.45 -12.32
C GLY A 53 -36.00 23.84 -12.41
N ALA A 54 -34.98 24.59 -12.82
CA ALA A 54 -33.63 24.06 -13.01
C ALA A 54 -32.94 23.74 -11.68
N GLN A 55 -32.37 22.54 -11.58
CA GLN A 55 -31.62 22.10 -10.40
C GLN A 55 -30.19 21.71 -10.79
N ALA A 56 -29.19 22.26 -10.09
CA ALA A 56 -27.78 21.95 -10.36
C ALA A 56 -27.45 20.45 -10.33
N PRO A 57 -27.99 19.61 -9.41
CA PRO A 57 -27.77 18.15 -9.45
C PRO A 57 -28.28 17.46 -10.72
N ALA A 58 -29.44 17.88 -11.25
CA ALA A 58 -30.00 17.32 -12.48
C ALA A 58 -29.15 17.71 -13.70
N ILE A 59 -28.72 18.97 -13.75
CA ILE A 59 -27.87 19.50 -14.84
C ILE A 59 -26.45 18.93 -14.77
N ALA A 60 -25.90 18.71 -13.58
CA ALA A 60 -24.62 18.03 -13.35
C ALA A 60 -24.65 16.59 -13.88
N LYS A 61 -25.67 15.82 -13.49
CA LYS A 61 -25.90 14.45 -13.96
C LYS A 61 -26.05 14.36 -15.48
N ALA A 62 -26.76 15.31 -16.11
CA ALA A 62 -26.97 15.34 -17.56
C ALA A 62 -25.74 15.82 -18.36
N SER A 63 -24.90 16.69 -17.79
CA SER A 63 -23.72 17.26 -18.46
C SER A 63 -22.42 16.50 -18.19
N GLY A 64 -22.39 15.57 -17.21
CA GLY A 64 -21.16 14.90 -16.79
C GLY A 64 -20.17 15.88 -16.17
N LEU A 65 -20.68 16.83 -15.38
CA LEU A 65 -19.93 17.80 -14.58
C LEU A 65 -20.25 17.58 -13.10
N SER A 66 -19.41 18.09 -12.19
CA SER A 66 -19.81 18.16 -10.78
C SER A 66 -20.86 19.25 -10.56
N VAL A 67 -21.59 19.18 -9.45
CA VAL A 67 -22.52 20.25 -9.05
C VAL A 67 -21.77 21.57 -8.88
N GLY A 68 -20.55 21.54 -8.32
CA GLY A 68 -19.71 22.73 -8.17
C GLY A 68 -19.27 23.35 -9.51
N ASP A 69 -19.01 22.54 -10.53
CA ASP A 69 -18.69 23.06 -11.88
C ASP A 69 -19.92 23.65 -12.57
N VAL A 70 -21.10 23.05 -12.38
CA VAL A 70 -22.37 23.60 -12.85
C VAL A 70 -22.65 24.95 -12.19
N VAL A 71 -22.48 25.06 -10.87
CA VAL A 71 -22.63 26.33 -10.13
C VAL A 71 -21.56 27.36 -10.55
N ARG A 72 -20.33 26.94 -10.87
CA ARG A 72 -19.29 27.86 -11.40
C ARG A 72 -19.62 28.40 -12.80
N ILE A 73 -20.28 27.59 -13.64
CA ILE A 73 -20.73 27.98 -14.99
C ILE A 73 -22.05 28.77 -14.92
N ALA A 74 -22.89 28.48 -13.94
CA ALA A 74 -24.22 29.06 -13.74
C ALA A 74 -24.49 29.35 -12.25
N PRO A 75 -23.99 30.48 -11.70
CA PRO A 75 -24.10 30.79 -10.27
C PRO A 75 -25.53 30.93 -9.75
N LEU A 76 -26.50 31.17 -10.62
CA LEU A 76 -27.93 31.22 -10.28
C LEU A 76 -28.49 29.87 -9.80
N LEU A 77 -27.79 28.76 -10.10
CA LEU A 77 -28.17 27.41 -9.67
C LEU A 77 -27.50 26.98 -8.37
N ASP A 78 -26.82 27.90 -7.66
CA ASP A 78 -26.21 27.62 -6.36
C ASP A 78 -27.29 27.20 -5.34
N PRO A 79 -27.28 25.93 -4.86
CA PRO A 79 -28.25 25.46 -3.86
C PRO A 79 -27.97 26.03 -2.46
N THR A 80 -26.91 26.82 -2.28
CA THR A 80 -26.54 27.45 -1.00
C THR A 80 -27.67 28.39 -0.51
N PRO A 81 -28.28 28.09 0.66
CA PRO A 81 -29.32 28.93 1.25
C PRO A 81 -28.85 30.38 1.41
N ALA A 82 -29.76 31.34 1.24
CA ALA A 82 -29.42 32.77 1.33
C ALA A 82 -28.74 33.14 2.66
N ALA A 83 -29.11 32.47 3.76
CA ALA A 83 -28.50 32.63 5.09
C ALA A 83 -27.00 32.22 5.16
N VAL A 84 -26.54 31.34 4.28
CA VAL A 84 -25.12 30.95 4.17
C VAL A 84 -24.35 31.91 3.25
N ARG A 85 -25.05 32.58 2.31
CA ARG A 85 -24.46 33.67 1.52
C ARG A 85 -24.19 34.93 2.36
N THR A 86 -25.04 35.26 3.32
CA THR A 86 -24.80 36.38 4.26
C THR A 86 -23.61 36.11 5.18
N ALA A 87 -23.45 34.89 5.72
CA ALA A 87 -22.30 34.55 6.57
C ALA A 87 -20.93 34.75 5.87
N LYS A 88 -20.87 34.64 4.54
CA LYS A 88 -19.65 34.93 3.75
C LYS A 88 -19.51 36.40 3.33
N ALA A 89 -20.56 37.20 3.50
CA ALA A 89 -20.54 38.66 3.32
C ALA A 89 -20.30 39.39 4.65
N ASP A 90 -20.68 38.80 5.79
CA ASP A 90 -20.53 39.43 7.12
C ASP A 90 -19.09 39.37 7.65
N ASP A 91 -18.27 38.42 7.20
CA ASP A 91 -16.79 38.48 7.31
C ASP A 91 -16.16 39.59 6.42
N GLN A 92 -16.93 40.21 5.52
CA GLN A 92 -16.60 41.48 4.85
C GLN A 92 -17.33 42.69 5.44
N ALA A 93 -18.24 42.50 6.39
CA ALA A 93 -19.12 43.55 6.93
C ALA A 93 -19.09 43.67 8.47
N ALA A 94 -17.95 43.33 9.09
CA ALA A 94 -17.64 43.66 10.50
C ALA A 94 -17.40 45.18 10.71
N ALA A 95 -18.32 46.01 10.21
CA ALA A 95 -18.41 47.44 10.45
C ALA A 95 -19.89 47.80 10.74
N VAL A 96 -20.18 47.97 12.05
CA VAL A 96 -21.42 48.52 12.65
C VAL A 96 -22.60 47.54 12.88
N ALA A 97 -23.13 47.55 14.10
CA ALA A 97 -24.32 46.84 14.65
C ALA A 97 -25.25 47.88 15.38
N PRO A 98 -26.48 47.61 15.92
CA PRO A 98 -26.98 46.34 16.52
C PRO A 98 -28.51 45.96 16.42
N ALA A 99 -28.82 44.79 17.03
CA ALA A 99 -30.03 43.96 17.34
C ALA A 99 -31.42 44.60 17.70
N PRO A 100 -32.55 43.85 18.00
CA PRO A 100 -32.73 42.37 18.25
C PRO A 100 -34.02 41.59 17.75
N ALA A 101 -33.87 40.24 17.60
CA ALA A 101 -34.71 39.02 17.87
C ALA A 101 -36.29 38.99 17.93
N PRO A 102 -37.01 37.81 17.99
CA PRO A 102 -36.57 36.38 18.16
C PRO A 102 -37.34 35.22 17.40
N VAL A 103 -36.91 33.95 17.64
CA VAL A 103 -37.55 32.61 17.33
C VAL A 103 -37.40 32.14 15.84
N ALA A 104 -37.27 30.86 15.41
CA ALA A 104 -37.50 29.48 15.95
C ALA A 104 -36.48 28.37 15.46
N GLU A 105 -36.85 27.07 15.55
CA GLU A 105 -36.13 25.81 15.21
C GLU A 105 -37.13 24.74 14.63
N PRO A 106 -36.80 23.47 14.22
CA PRO A 106 -35.51 22.76 13.99
C PRO A 106 -35.44 21.77 12.74
N ALA A 107 -34.29 21.04 12.61
CA ALA A 107 -34.10 19.65 12.07
C ALA A 107 -34.13 19.36 10.53
N LEU A 108 -33.45 18.33 9.92
CA LEU A 108 -32.30 17.45 10.25
C LEU A 108 -31.85 16.62 8.98
N VAL A 109 -30.56 16.18 8.89
CA VAL A 109 -29.92 15.12 7.99
C VAL A 109 -30.12 15.21 6.44
N ALA A 110 -29.24 14.80 5.50
CA ALA A 110 -28.10 13.86 5.44
C ALA A 110 -27.25 14.09 4.15
N ALA A 111 -26.04 13.52 4.09
CA ALA A 111 -25.11 13.60 2.94
C ALA A 111 -24.80 12.22 2.31
N PRO A 112 -24.33 12.15 1.04
CA PRO A 112 -23.69 10.95 0.50
C PRO A 112 -22.20 11.14 0.15
N THR A 113 -21.43 10.08 0.40
CA THR A 113 -19.97 9.95 0.22
C THR A 113 -19.55 9.40 -1.15
N VAL A 114 -18.31 9.65 -1.58
CA VAL A 114 -17.64 8.95 -2.70
C VAL A 114 -16.32 8.33 -2.22
N ALA A 115 -16.01 7.11 -2.69
CA ALA A 115 -15.01 6.22 -2.11
C ALA A 115 -13.58 6.38 -2.66
N VAL A 116 -12.59 5.98 -1.86
CA VAL A 116 -11.16 5.89 -2.24
C VAL A 116 -10.60 4.52 -1.86
N ALA A 117 -9.64 4.04 -2.67
CA ALA A 117 -9.05 2.70 -2.57
C ALA A 117 -8.38 2.37 -1.21
N PRO A 118 -8.30 1.08 -0.85
CA PRO A 118 -8.21 0.66 0.55
C PRO A 118 -6.78 0.57 1.10
N ALA A 119 -6.47 1.45 2.05
CA ALA A 119 -5.31 1.34 2.94
C ALA A 119 -5.75 0.95 4.36
N LEU A 120 -5.01 0.00 4.97
CA LEU A 120 -5.30 -0.65 6.26
C LEU A 120 -5.93 0.30 7.30
N THR A 121 -7.15 0.00 7.74
CA THR A 121 -7.94 0.84 8.65
C THR A 121 -7.76 0.44 10.12
N ARG A 122 -7.80 1.46 11.00
CA ARG A 122 -7.96 1.38 12.46
C ARG A 122 -9.42 1.76 12.81
N PRO A 123 -10.08 1.14 13.80
CA PRO A 123 -11.40 1.58 14.27
C PRO A 123 -11.30 2.92 15.04
N ALA A 124 -12.42 3.64 15.10
CA ALA A 124 -12.52 4.89 15.85
C ALA A 124 -12.62 4.64 17.37
N ALA A 125 -12.09 5.57 18.17
CA ALA A 125 -12.18 5.50 19.62
C ALA A 125 -13.60 5.85 20.11
N VAL A 126 -14.26 4.94 20.81
CA VAL A 126 -15.50 5.22 21.54
C VAL A 126 -15.14 5.84 22.89
N ALA A 127 -15.63 7.05 23.14
CA ALA A 127 -15.49 7.70 24.44
C ALA A 127 -16.33 6.96 25.50
N LYS A 128 -15.70 6.40 26.53
CA LYS A 128 -16.40 5.86 27.69
C LYS A 128 -16.88 7.01 28.58
N GLN A 129 -18.20 7.24 28.61
CA GLN A 129 -18.85 8.03 29.66
C GLN A 129 -19.27 7.07 30.79
N PRO A 130 -18.97 7.37 32.07
CA PRO A 130 -19.26 6.46 33.17
C PRO A 130 -20.74 6.55 33.60
N ALA A 131 -21.36 5.39 33.82
CA ALA A 131 -22.68 5.25 34.45
C ALA A 131 -22.58 4.45 35.75
N ALA A 132 -23.50 4.73 36.68
CA ALA A 132 -23.40 4.35 38.09
C ALA A 132 -23.75 2.88 38.41
N VAL A 133 -23.49 2.49 39.66
CA VAL A 133 -23.55 1.11 40.18
C VAL A 133 -24.87 0.83 40.92
N ALA A 134 -25.27 -0.46 40.94
CA ALA A 134 -26.20 -1.13 41.88
C ALA A 134 -27.73 -1.14 41.53
N PRO A 135 -28.51 -2.12 42.05
CA PRO A 135 -28.19 -3.56 42.11
C PRO A 135 -29.38 -4.54 41.84
N VAL A 136 -29.04 -5.78 41.47
CA VAL A 136 -29.65 -7.09 41.83
C VAL A 136 -31.18 -7.27 41.91
N ALA A 137 -31.70 -8.22 41.11
CA ALA A 137 -32.73 -9.18 41.51
C ALA A 137 -32.64 -10.48 40.67
N GLU A 138 -32.83 -11.64 41.30
CA GLU A 138 -32.93 -12.97 40.64
C GLU A 138 -34.36 -13.25 40.13
N VAL A 139 -34.53 -14.31 39.31
CA VAL A 139 -35.46 -15.47 39.53
C VAL A 139 -35.84 -16.20 38.22
N SER A 140 -35.43 -17.48 38.18
CA SER A 140 -35.85 -18.69 37.44
C SER A 140 -36.92 -18.77 36.30
N HIS A 141 -36.55 -19.54 35.26
CA HIS A 141 -37.22 -20.72 34.62
C HIS A 141 -38.63 -20.68 33.96
N GLU A 142 -38.72 -21.46 32.86
CA GLU A 142 -39.88 -22.27 32.37
C GLU A 142 -41.15 -21.54 31.85
N ASP A 143 -41.94 -22.03 30.87
CA ASP A 143 -41.71 -22.96 29.74
C ASP A 143 -42.89 -22.83 28.71
N GLU A 144 -42.84 -23.58 27.60
CA GLU A 144 -43.97 -24.00 26.70
C GLU A 144 -44.89 -22.97 25.94
N ASP A 145 -44.67 -22.90 24.62
CA ASP A 145 -45.55 -23.41 23.54
C ASP A 145 -47.07 -23.07 23.45
N LYS A 146 -47.48 -22.34 22.39
CA LYS A 146 -48.43 -22.83 21.33
C LYS A 146 -48.81 -21.82 20.24
N ALA A 147 -49.10 -22.34 19.05
CA ALA A 147 -49.62 -21.63 17.88
C ALA A 147 -51.13 -21.86 17.65
N VAL A 148 -51.83 -20.91 17.01
CA VAL A 148 -52.97 -21.12 16.08
C VAL A 148 -52.99 -19.97 15.05
N ALA A 149 -53.42 -20.25 13.81
CA ALA A 149 -53.53 -19.30 12.70
C ALA A 149 -54.96 -18.79 12.46
N GLU A 150 -55.15 -17.64 11.80
CA GLU A 150 -56.07 -17.51 10.64
C GLU A 150 -55.84 -16.23 9.80
N GLN A 151 -56.31 -16.25 8.55
CA GLN A 151 -56.23 -15.24 7.48
C GLN A 151 -57.68 -14.79 7.12
N PRO A 152 -58.01 -13.98 6.08
CA PRO A 152 -57.24 -13.04 5.24
C PRO A 152 -57.94 -11.67 4.91
N ALA A 153 -57.22 -10.80 4.17
CA ALA A 153 -57.74 -9.81 3.17
C ALA A 153 -58.49 -8.54 3.67
N PRO A 154 -58.57 -7.42 2.88
CA PRO A 154 -58.30 -7.28 1.44
C PRO A 154 -57.26 -6.20 1.02
N ALA A 155 -57.03 -6.10 -0.30
CA ALA A 155 -55.93 -5.37 -0.93
C ALA A 155 -56.31 -3.98 -1.52
N ALA A 156 -55.29 -3.15 -1.74
CA ALA A 156 -55.31 -1.91 -2.53
C ALA A 156 -53.94 -1.73 -3.24
N PRO A 157 -53.79 -0.86 -4.26
CA PRO A 157 -53.49 -1.35 -5.61
C PRO A 157 -52.02 -1.27 -6.06
N ALA A 158 -51.72 -2.00 -7.14
CA ALA A 158 -50.38 -2.06 -7.73
C ALA A 158 -49.93 -0.74 -8.38
N VAL A 159 -48.68 -0.34 -8.08
CA VAL A 159 -47.94 0.70 -8.81
C VAL A 159 -46.93 0.03 -9.74
N ALA A 160 -46.85 0.49 -10.99
CA ALA A 160 -46.09 -0.14 -12.05
C ALA A 160 -44.58 -0.24 -11.75
N ALA A 161 -43.97 -1.37 -12.12
CA ALA A 161 -42.54 -1.60 -11.98
C ALA A 161 -41.72 -0.63 -12.86
N PRO A 162 -40.68 0.05 -12.32
CA PRO A 162 -39.73 0.76 -13.16
C PRO A 162 -38.88 -0.25 -13.93
N VAL A 163 -38.88 -0.13 -15.26
CA VAL A 163 -38.06 -0.96 -16.16
C VAL A 163 -36.60 -0.85 -15.75
N ALA A 164 -35.96 -2.00 -15.48
CA ALA A 164 -34.55 -2.06 -15.11
C ALA A 164 -33.69 -1.42 -16.21
N ALA A 165 -32.99 -0.33 -15.87
CA ALA A 165 -31.98 0.24 -16.74
C ALA A 165 -30.90 -0.81 -16.99
N PRO A 166 -30.41 -0.99 -18.24
CA PRO A 166 -29.42 -2.01 -18.54
C PRO A 166 -28.17 -1.76 -17.71
N VAL A 167 -27.70 -2.82 -17.04
CA VAL A 167 -26.42 -2.84 -16.33
C VAL A 167 -25.35 -2.34 -17.29
N ARG A 168 -24.68 -1.23 -16.95
CA ARG A 168 -23.53 -0.77 -17.72
C ARG A 168 -22.49 -1.87 -17.66
N LEU A 169 -22.27 -2.54 -18.79
CA LEU A 169 -21.10 -3.38 -18.98
C LEU A 169 -19.88 -2.52 -18.68
N VAL A 170 -19.13 -2.91 -17.65
CA VAL A 170 -17.73 -2.50 -17.52
C VAL A 170 -17.07 -2.98 -18.80
N VAL A 171 -16.56 -2.04 -19.60
CA VAL A 171 -15.80 -2.40 -20.80
C VAL A 171 -14.59 -3.18 -20.32
N GLU A 172 -14.55 -4.48 -20.61
CA GLU A 172 -13.38 -5.32 -20.35
C GLU A 172 -12.22 -4.73 -21.16
N ALA A 173 -11.36 -3.99 -20.48
CA ALA A 173 -10.09 -3.58 -21.04
C ALA A 173 -9.27 -4.87 -21.26
N GLY A 174 -8.64 -4.98 -22.44
CA GLY A 174 -7.98 -6.21 -22.87
C GLY A 174 -6.87 -6.68 -21.91
N PRO A 175 -6.44 -7.95 -22.03
CA PRO A 175 -5.41 -8.51 -21.16
C PRO A 175 -4.14 -7.66 -21.20
N ARG A 176 -3.59 -7.34 -20.02
CA ARG A 176 -2.33 -6.58 -19.92
C ARG A 176 -1.20 -7.45 -20.45
N GLU A 177 -0.60 -7.04 -21.57
CA GLU A 177 0.56 -7.74 -22.11
C GLU A 177 1.74 -7.66 -21.11
N LEU A 178 2.35 -8.82 -20.85
CA LEU A 178 3.53 -8.91 -19.98
C LEU A 178 4.79 -8.96 -20.86
N PRO A 179 5.90 -8.34 -20.42
CA PRO A 179 7.17 -8.48 -21.11
C PRO A 179 7.58 -9.96 -21.23
N THR A 180 7.96 -10.35 -22.44
CA THR A 180 8.50 -11.68 -22.78
C THR A 180 10.02 -11.59 -22.92
N LEU A 181 10.71 -12.74 -22.94
CA LEU A 181 12.14 -12.79 -23.22
C LEU A 181 12.37 -12.82 -24.75
N PRO A 182 12.95 -11.77 -25.37
CA PRO A 182 13.18 -11.74 -26.83
C PRO A 182 14.13 -12.86 -27.26
N GLU A 183 13.90 -13.51 -28.39
CA GLU A 183 14.81 -14.54 -28.90
C GLU A 183 16.13 -13.96 -29.45
N GLY A 184 17.12 -14.83 -29.63
CA GLY A 184 18.42 -14.47 -30.20
C GLY A 184 19.21 -13.42 -29.39
N PRO A 185 20.06 -12.61 -30.05
CA PRO A 185 20.97 -11.67 -29.39
C PRO A 185 20.29 -10.60 -28.51
N ALA A 186 19.03 -10.27 -28.78
CA ALA A 186 18.27 -9.34 -27.95
C ALA A 186 17.99 -9.90 -26.54
N GLY A 187 17.83 -11.23 -26.44
CA GLY A 187 17.62 -11.93 -25.17
C GLY A 187 18.83 -11.87 -24.22
N ALA A 188 20.05 -11.73 -24.74
CA ALA A 188 21.26 -11.72 -23.92
C ALA A 188 21.30 -10.58 -22.87
N ARG A 189 20.55 -9.49 -23.09
CA ARG A 189 20.41 -8.39 -22.11
C ARG A 189 19.71 -8.84 -20.82
N PHE A 190 18.89 -9.88 -20.89
CA PHE A 190 18.19 -10.48 -19.74
C PHE A 190 19.01 -11.54 -19.01
N GLU A 191 20.28 -11.75 -19.41
CA GLU A 191 21.26 -12.61 -18.74
C GLU A 191 22.47 -11.79 -18.25
N ALA A 192 22.42 -10.45 -18.40
CA ALA A 192 23.52 -9.53 -18.13
C ALA A 192 23.43 -8.84 -16.76
N VAL A 193 24.57 -8.32 -16.31
CA VAL A 193 24.71 -7.44 -15.14
C VAL A 193 24.92 -6.00 -15.57
N THR A 194 24.58 -5.05 -14.70
CA THR A 194 24.92 -3.64 -14.89
C THR A 194 26.43 -3.44 -14.66
N THR A 195 27.18 -3.09 -15.71
CA THR A 195 28.64 -2.93 -15.65
C THR A 195 29.08 -2.01 -14.51
N GLY A 196 30.01 -2.52 -13.69
CA GLY A 196 30.61 -1.83 -12.55
C GLY A 196 29.68 -1.61 -11.34
N LEU A 197 28.47 -2.15 -11.34
CA LEU A 197 27.50 -1.97 -10.25
C LEU A 197 27.34 -3.28 -9.45
N VAL A 198 27.73 -3.22 -8.18
CA VAL A 198 27.80 -4.34 -7.24
C VAL A 198 27.39 -3.84 -5.86
N SER A 199 26.56 -4.59 -5.13
CA SER A 199 26.27 -4.31 -3.72
C SER A 199 27.51 -4.57 -2.88
N LYS A 200 28.05 -3.53 -2.23
CA LYS A 200 29.28 -3.64 -1.41
C LYS A 200 28.97 -3.42 0.06
N ARG A 201 29.75 -4.07 0.92
CA ARG A 201 29.78 -3.76 2.35
C ARG A 201 30.25 -2.31 2.54
N PRO A 202 29.61 -1.50 3.42
CA PRO A 202 30.05 -0.14 3.67
C PRO A 202 31.47 -0.13 4.27
N ASN A 203 32.27 0.84 3.85
CA ASN A 203 33.60 1.14 4.38
C ASN A 203 33.59 2.35 5.34
N PHE A 204 32.41 2.70 5.84
CA PHE A 204 32.17 3.83 6.73
C PHE A 204 31.20 3.40 7.84
N VAL A 205 31.24 4.09 8.98
CA VAL A 205 30.31 3.87 10.10
C VAL A 205 29.17 4.88 9.99
N GLN A 206 27.93 4.41 10.07
CA GLN A 206 26.75 5.28 10.07
C GLN A 206 26.73 6.13 11.34
N GLN A 207 26.37 7.41 11.19
CA GLN A 207 26.17 8.32 12.31
C GLN A 207 24.70 8.35 12.72
N ALA A 208 24.43 8.35 14.03
CA ALA A 208 23.09 8.50 14.56
C ALA A 208 22.62 9.95 14.40
N ARG A 209 21.42 10.13 13.87
CA ARG A 209 20.81 11.47 13.72
C ARG A 209 20.00 11.86 14.95
N ALA A 210 20.14 13.11 15.39
CA ALA A 210 19.43 13.62 16.56
C ALA A 210 17.91 13.55 16.34
N THR A 211 17.23 12.69 17.10
CA THR A 211 15.82 12.33 16.88
C THR A 211 14.98 12.61 18.13
N VAL A 212 13.82 13.23 17.93
CA VAL A 212 12.81 13.49 18.96
C VAL A 212 11.44 12.97 18.53
N PHE A 213 10.52 12.82 19.50
CA PHE A 213 9.18 12.28 19.28
C PHE A 213 8.15 13.29 19.76
N LEU A 214 7.15 13.59 18.94
CA LEU A 214 6.15 14.63 19.21
C LEU A 214 4.74 14.06 19.07
N ASP A 215 3.96 14.14 20.14
CA ASP A 215 2.50 14.09 20.05
C ASP A 215 2.01 15.49 19.70
N VAL A 216 1.43 15.68 18.50
CA VAL A 216 0.93 16.99 18.05
C VAL A 216 -0.47 17.30 18.61
N ALA A 217 -1.26 16.26 18.91
CA ALA A 217 -2.59 16.46 19.49
C ALA A 217 -2.48 17.00 20.92
N ALA A 218 -1.63 16.38 21.73
CA ALA A 218 -1.33 16.81 23.10
C ALA A 218 -0.20 17.85 23.20
N GLY A 219 0.52 18.12 22.11
CA GLY A 219 1.71 18.98 22.07
C GLY A 219 2.78 18.58 23.10
N MET A 220 3.05 17.27 23.20
CA MET A 220 4.01 16.68 24.15
C MET A 220 5.23 16.18 23.38
N LEU A 221 6.39 16.79 23.65
CA LEU A 221 7.67 16.49 23.02
C LEU A 221 8.54 15.64 23.95
N ALA A 222 8.91 14.43 23.54
CA ALA A 222 9.87 13.61 24.25
C ALA A 222 11.29 13.84 23.69
N VAL A 223 12.18 14.36 24.54
CA VAL A 223 13.57 14.73 24.22
C VAL A 223 14.50 14.05 25.21
N ARG A 224 15.45 13.23 24.71
CA ARG A 224 16.31 12.38 25.56
C ARG A 224 15.43 11.63 26.57
N ASP A 225 15.66 11.77 27.87
CA ASP A 225 14.88 11.13 28.93
C ASP A 225 13.66 11.94 29.40
N GLN A 226 13.55 13.21 29.00
CA GLN A 226 12.50 14.14 29.44
C GLN A 226 11.29 14.18 28.49
N VAL A 227 10.19 14.77 29.00
CA VAL A 227 8.99 15.10 28.23
C VAL A 227 8.62 16.54 28.56
N VAL A 228 8.41 17.36 27.54
CA VAL A 228 8.12 18.79 27.67
C VAL A 228 6.83 19.11 26.91
N ARG A 229 5.93 19.88 27.53
CA ARG A 229 4.77 20.45 26.83
C ARG A 229 5.25 21.64 26.00
N VAL A 230 5.05 21.58 24.69
CA VAL A 230 5.40 22.65 23.74
C VAL A 230 4.15 23.26 23.14
N ASP A 231 4.10 24.59 23.02
CA ASP A 231 3.09 25.24 22.19
C ASP A 231 3.45 25.02 20.72
N LEU A 232 2.46 24.69 19.90
CA LEU A 232 2.62 24.39 18.47
C LEU A 232 1.86 25.38 17.57
N GLY A 233 1.19 26.38 18.13
CA GLY A 233 0.43 27.37 17.37
C GLY A 233 -0.64 26.73 16.47
N ALA A 234 -0.66 27.12 15.20
CA ALA A 234 -1.53 26.55 14.17
C ALA A 234 -1.05 25.18 13.64
N ARG A 235 -0.01 24.57 14.22
CA ARG A 235 0.55 23.25 13.87
C ARG A 235 1.05 23.15 12.42
N THR A 236 1.44 24.29 11.85
CA THR A 236 2.15 24.33 10.57
C THR A 236 3.54 23.68 10.73
N PRO A 237 4.17 23.20 9.63
CA PRO A 237 5.54 22.68 9.71
C PRO A 237 6.53 23.68 10.30
N GLY A 238 6.38 24.98 9.97
CA GLY A 238 7.23 26.05 10.51
C GLY A 238 7.15 26.16 12.03
N GLU A 239 5.94 26.34 12.59
CA GLU A 239 5.74 26.45 14.03
C GLU A 239 6.19 25.20 14.79
N ILE A 240 5.95 24.01 14.22
CA ILE A 240 6.44 22.74 14.79
C ILE A 240 7.97 22.72 14.85
N LEU A 241 8.66 23.09 13.77
CA LEU A 241 10.13 23.15 13.76
C LEU A 241 10.66 24.18 14.75
N ASP A 242 10.03 25.35 14.82
CA ASP A 242 10.41 26.43 15.70
C ASP A 242 10.28 26.03 17.19
N ALA A 243 9.13 25.47 17.58
CA ALA A 243 8.89 25.00 18.94
C ALA A 243 9.81 23.83 19.34
N VAL A 244 10.02 22.88 18.42
CA VAL A 244 10.91 21.73 18.64
C VAL A 244 12.36 22.17 18.76
N LEU A 245 12.86 23.03 17.88
CA LEU A 245 14.28 23.43 17.88
C LEU A 245 14.61 24.45 18.96
N ALA A 246 13.65 25.25 19.42
CA ALA A 246 13.81 26.04 20.65
C ALA A 246 13.98 25.13 21.89
N THR A 247 13.26 24.01 21.95
CA THR A 247 13.29 23.06 23.09
C THR A 247 14.46 22.07 23.00
N ALA A 248 14.81 21.65 21.78
CA ALA A 248 15.83 20.65 21.48
C ALA A 248 16.72 21.09 20.29
N PRO A 249 17.63 22.06 20.51
CA PRO A 249 18.56 22.52 19.47
C PRO A 249 19.38 21.38 18.86
N GLY A 250 19.61 21.44 17.56
CA GLY A 250 20.32 20.40 16.82
C GLY A 250 19.51 19.14 16.51
N THR A 251 18.18 19.15 16.74
CA THR A 251 17.29 18.08 16.26
C THR A 251 17.32 17.99 14.74
N GLU A 252 17.54 16.78 14.22
CA GLU A 252 17.56 16.51 12.77
C GLU A 252 16.29 15.78 12.30
N ARG A 253 15.55 15.15 13.21
CA ARG A 253 14.35 14.38 12.89
C ARG A 253 13.30 14.44 13.99
N VAL A 254 12.07 14.73 13.60
CA VAL A 254 10.87 14.71 14.43
C VAL A 254 9.95 13.59 13.95
N TYR A 255 9.68 12.59 14.80
CA TYR A 255 8.60 11.63 14.54
C TYR A 255 7.31 12.07 15.21
N ILE A 256 6.28 12.32 14.41
CA ILE A 256 4.92 12.60 14.87
C ILE A 256 4.26 11.29 15.32
N THR A 257 3.89 11.19 16.59
CA THR A 257 3.30 9.99 17.20
C THR A 257 1.77 10.02 17.23
N ALA A 258 1.17 11.20 17.31
CA ALA A 258 -0.28 11.39 17.26
C ALA A 258 -0.65 12.78 16.71
N GLY A 259 -1.94 13.01 16.44
CA GLY A 259 -2.48 14.24 15.86
C GLY A 259 -2.55 14.25 14.33
N ALA A 260 -1.49 13.80 13.65
CA ALA A 260 -1.42 13.77 12.17
C ALA A 260 -1.78 15.14 11.51
N PRO A 261 -1.04 16.23 11.83
CA PRO A 261 -1.42 17.61 11.47
C PRO A 261 -1.58 17.86 9.96
N TRP A 262 -0.97 17.02 9.12
CA TRP A 262 -1.17 17.01 7.67
C TRP A 262 -2.58 16.57 7.22
N HIS A 263 -3.48 16.26 8.15
CA HIS A 263 -4.92 16.04 7.94
C HIS A 263 -5.80 17.16 8.51
N ASP A 264 -5.24 18.16 9.18
CA ASP A 264 -6.00 19.26 9.77
C ASP A 264 -6.60 20.13 8.63
N GLY A 265 -7.94 20.18 8.57
CA GLY A 265 -8.69 20.88 7.52
C GLY A 265 -8.66 20.20 6.14
N ALA A 266 -8.46 18.87 6.09
CA ALA A 266 -8.37 18.10 4.84
C ALA A 266 -9.67 18.05 4.03
N GLU A 267 -10.82 18.31 4.64
CA GLU A 267 -12.14 18.39 3.98
C GLU A 267 -12.25 19.52 2.94
N ARG A 268 -11.33 20.48 2.96
CA ARG A 268 -11.21 21.57 1.97
C ARG A 268 -10.60 21.11 0.64
N TYR A 269 -10.05 19.90 0.56
CA TYR A 269 -9.29 19.41 -0.58
C TYR A 269 -9.98 18.22 -1.26
N SER A 270 -9.77 18.09 -2.57
CA SER A 270 -10.29 16.99 -3.39
C SER A 270 -9.80 15.61 -2.94
N THR A 271 -8.55 15.51 -2.46
CA THR A 271 -7.98 14.28 -1.94
C THR A 271 -7.10 14.51 -0.72
N LEU A 272 -6.94 13.47 0.10
CA LEU A 272 -5.96 13.46 1.20
C LEU A 272 -4.50 13.64 0.71
N LYS A 273 -4.20 13.41 -0.58
CA LYS A 273 -2.85 13.67 -1.11
C LYS A 273 -2.63 15.18 -1.26
N ASP A 274 -3.65 15.91 -1.68
CA ASP A 274 -3.62 17.35 -1.91
C ASP A 274 -3.56 18.10 -0.57
N ALA A 275 -4.38 17.69 0.41
CA ALA A 275 -4.32 18.23 1.78
C ALA A 275 -2.92 18.08 2.40
N VAL A 276 -2.33 16.88 2.27
CA VAL A 276 -0.97 16.60 2.74
C VAL A 276 0.08 17.43 1.98
N ALA A 277 -0.07 17.62 0.67
CA ALA A 277 0.82 18.46 -0.13
C ALA A 277 0.75 19.94 0.29
N ALA A 278 -0.45 20.47 0.55
CA ALA A 278 -0.65 21.84 1.01
C ALA A 278 -0.08 22.07 2.42
N TRP A 279 -0.33 21.15 3.36
CA TRP A 279 0.29 21.23 4.70
C TRP A 279 1.81 21.21 4.62
N LEU A 280 2.38 20.28 3.82
CA LEU A 280 3.83 20.17 3.65
C LEU A 280 4.47 21.47 3.14
N ASN A 281 3.84 22.15 2.17
CA ASN A 281 4.32 23.39 1.56
C ASN A 281 3.76 24.68 2.21
N THR A 282 3.24 24.61 3.45
CA THR A 282 2.70 25.82 4.12
C THR A 282 3.79 26.90 4.25
N PRO A 283 3.54 28.14 3.77
CA PRO A 283 4.55 29.20 3.77
C PRO A 283 5.15 29.49 5.14
N SER A 284 6.44 29.82 5.17
CA SER A 284 7.18 30.19 6.38
C SER A 284 8.30 31.17 6.06
N GLU A 285 8.46 32.21 6.88
CA GLU A 285 9.57 33.16 6.76
C GLU A 285 10.91 32.56 7.24
N ARG A 286 10.85 31.55 8.12
CA ARG A 286 12.03 30.93 8.76
C ARG A 286 12.47 29.63 8.10
N TRP A 287 11.59 28.96 7.37
CA TRP A 287 11.80 27.61 6.85
C TRP A 287 11.51 27.55 5.35
N THR A 288 12.40 26.90 4.63
CA THR A 288 12.22 26.57 3.21
C THR A 288 12.34 25.08 2.97
N THR A 289 11.80 24.59 1.86
CA THR A 289 11.93 23.19 1.44
C THR A 289 13.39 22.87 1.19
N ALA A 290 13.94 21.91 1.93
CA ALA A 290 15.30 21.47 1.74
C ALA A 290 15.44 20.77 0.38
N VAL A 291 16.22 21.37 -0.52
CA VAL A 291 16.57 20.81 -1.82
C VAL A 291 17.71 19.79 -1.70
N GLY A 292 17.60 18.68 -2.43
CA GLY A 292 18.62 17.63 -2.43
C GLY A 292 19.98 18.10 -2.98
N SER A 293 21.08 17.57 -2.43
CA SER A 293 22.42 17.78 -3.00
C SER A 293 22.69 16.89 -4.22
N GLY A 294 23.54 17.35 -5.15
CA GLY A 294 24.01 16.53 -6.30
C GLY A 294 23.16 16.70 -7.56
N ARG A 295 22.78 15.58 -8.21
CA ARG A 295 21.96 15.60 -9.46
C ARG A 295 20.46 15.80 -9.20
N ASP A 296 19.98 15.43 -8.02
CA ASP A 296 18.56 15.46 -7.65
C ASP A 296 18.22 16.78 -6.91
N LYS A 297 18.65 17.94 -7.44
CA LYS A 297 18.46 19.29 -6.84
C LYS A 297 17.00 19.73 -6.63
N LEU A 298 16.03 18.94 -7.09
CA LEU A 298 14.59 19.21 -7.00
C LEU A 298 13.87 18.21 -6.07
N ALA A 299 14.62 17.33 -5.39
CA ALA A 299 14.05 16.39 -4.42
C ALA A 299 13.69 17.13 -3.12
N GLY A 300 12.42 17.53 -3.00
CA GLY A 300 11.85 18.18 -1.81
C GLY A 300 11.14 17.20 -0.88
N HIS A 301 9.89 17.51 -0.50
CA HIS A 301 9.06 16.67 0.37
C HIS A 301 8.63 15.34 -0.29
N PHE A 302 8.32 14.33 0.53
CA PHE A 302 7.65 13.11 0.06
C PHE A 302 6.17 13.16 0.43
N VAL A 303 5.31 13.36 -0.58
CA VAL A 303 3.86 13.46 -0.42
C VAL A 303 3.23 12.06 -0.41
N HIS A 304 2.72 11.63 0.74
CA HIS A 304 2.01 10.36 0.89
C HIS A 304 0.89 10.51 1.93
N GLN A 305 -0.32 10.01 1.65
CA GLN A 305 -1.53 10.41 2.39
C GLN A 305 -1.53 10.07 3.88
N ARG A 306 -0.63 9.19 4.37
CA ARG A 306 -0.57 8.77 5.78
C ARG A 306 0.83 8.75 6.40
N GLN A 307 1.86 8.87 5.57
CA GLN A 307 3.27 8.81 5.98
C GLN A 307 4.08 9.83 5.17
N PRO A 308 3.74 11.13 5.22
CA PRO A 308 4.53 12.15 4.54
C PRO A 308 5.92 12.28 5.19
N VAL A 309 6.88 12.76 4.41
CA VAL A 309 8.18 13.21 4.91
C VAL A 309 8.40 14.65 4.50
N GLY A 310 8.21 15.57 5.46
CA GLY A 310 8.64 16.95 5.35
C GLY A 310 10.17 17.04 5.47
N ARG A 311 10.78 17.97 4.73
CA ARG A 311 12.23 18.18 4.68
C ARG A 311 12.48 19.67 4.60
N TYR A 312 13.00 20.25 5.67
CA TYR A 312 13.07 21.70 5.83
C TYR A 312 14.49 22.14 6.17
N ALA A 313 14.90 23.25 5.57
CA ALA A 313 16.16 23.94 5.85
C ALA A 313 15.85 25.37 6.34
N PRO A 314 16.72 25.99 7.15
CA PRO A 314 16.56 27.39 7.53
C PRO A 314 16.55 28.28 6.29
N ALA A 315 15.57 29.16 6.16
CA ALA A 315 15.46 30.07 5.02
C ALA A 315 16.68 31.01 4.88
N SER A 316 17.31 31.37 6.00
CA SER A 316 18.55 32.15 6.05
C SER A 316 19.82 31.38 5.65
N ALA A 317 19.76 30.04 5.60
CA ALA A 317 20.89 29.19 5.22
C ALA A 317 20.40 27.85 4.62
N PRO A 318 19.84 27.84 3.39
CA PRO A 318 19.19 26.65 2.81
C PRO A 318 20.13 25.44 2.63
N ASP A 319 21.43 25.68 2.47
CA ASP A 319 22.46 24.64 2.31
C ASP A 319 23.03 24.10 3.65
N SER A 320 22.59 24.62 4.81
CA SER A 320 23.19 24.32 6.12
C SER A 320 22.85 22.93 6.69
N GLY A 321 21.90 22.22 6.10
CA GLY A 321 21.40 20.93 6.57
C GLY A 321 19.87 20.84 6.46
N SER A 322 19.30 19.70 6.82
CA SER A 322 17.84 19.51 6.78
C SER A 322 17.29 18.80 8.00
N THR A 323 16.17 19.32 8.50
CA THR A 323 15.34 18.70 9.54
C THR A 323 14.19 17.96 8.88
N GLU A 324 13.96 16.71 9.28
CA GLU A 324 12.87 15.88 8.75
C GLU A 324 11.68 15.85 9.72
N ILE A 325 10.47 16.12 9.24
CA ILE A 325 9.22 15.78 9.95
C ILE A 325 8.64 14.50 9.33
N ARG A 326 8.36 13.49 10.15
CA ARG A 326 7.98 12.15 9.70
C ARG A 326 6.83 11.57 10.51
N SER A 327 6.07 10.65 9.91
CA SER A 327 5.07 9.86 10.63
C SER A 327 5.72 8.69 11.37
N MET A 328 5.41 8.53 12.67
CA MET A 328 5.74 7.30 13.41
C MET A 328 5.14 6.05 12.73
N GLY A 329 4.01 6.23 12.04
CA GLY A 329 3.35 5.19 11.25
C GLY A 329 4.22 4.54 10.16
N GLU A 330 5.37 5.11 9.79
CA GLU A 330 6.37 4.42 8.95
C GLU A 330 6.93 3.14 9.62
N TRP A 331 7.04 3.12 10.95
CA TRP A 331 7.69 2.05 11.70
C TRP A 331 6.68 1.08 12.32
N PHE A 332 5.68 1.61 13.02
CA PHE A 332 4.56 0.88 13.61
C PHE A 332 3.36 1.81 13.77
N ASP A 333 2.16 1.23 13.85
CA ASP A 333 0.99 1.96 14.36
C ASP A 333 1.18 2.13 15.88
N PRO A 334 1.19 3.36 16.43
CA PRO A 334 1.26 3.58 17.87
C PRO A 334 0.07 3.02 18.64
N ASP A 335 -1.08 2.82 17.98
CA ASP A 335 -2.33 2.33 18.56
C ASP A 335 -2.77 3.06 19.85
N GLY A 336 -2.51 4.38 19.92
CA GLY A 336 -2.84 5.20 21.09
C GLY A 336 -1.82 5.17 22.22
N ALA A 337 -0.70 4.46 22.06
CA ALA A 337 0.44 4.57 22.95
C ALA A 337 0.98 6.02 22.97
N ASP A 338 1.30 6.51 24.16
CA ASP A 338 1.83 7.86 24.35
C ASP A 338 3.25 8.05 23.77
N VAL A 339 3.66 9.32 23.65
CA VAL A 339 4.96 9.72 23.09
C VAL A 339 6.16 9.08 23.80
N VAL A 340 6.06 8.80 25.11
CA VAL A 340 7.11 8.15 25.90
C VAL A 340 7.24 6.69 25.54
N THR A 341 6.10 6.01 25.39
CA THR A 341 6.02 4.60 25.02
C THR A 341 6.50 4.39 23.58
N CYS A 342 6.19 5.32 22.67
CA CYS A 342 6.76 5.36 21.32
C CYS A 342 8.29 5.58 21.32
N ARG A 343 8.82 6.51 22.13
CA ARG A 343 10.27 6.70 22.32
C ARG A 343 10.92 5.42 22.85
N GLN A 344 10.32 4.81 23.87
CA GLN A 344 10.82 3.59 24.49
C GLN A 344 10.86 2.42 23.50
N ALA A 345 9.86 2.29 22.62
CA ALA A 345 9.85 1.30 21.55
C ALA A 345 11.04 1.48 20.58
N PHE A 346 11.42 2.73 20.26
CA PHE A 346 12.62 3.02 19.47
C PHE A 346 13.91 2.65 20.20
N THR A 347 14.02 2.95 21.50
CA THR A 347 15.16 2.55 22.32
C THR A 347 15.30 1.02 22.38
N LEU A 348 14.21 0.29 22.62
CA LEU A 348 14.20 -1.18 22.65
C LEU A 348 14.53 -1.80 21.28
N LEU A 349 14.00 -1.23 20.19
CA LEU A 349 14.36 -1.62 18.82
C LEU A 349 15.86 -1.48 18.57
N TRP A 350 16.43 -0.30 18.89
CA TRP A 350 17.86 -0.04 18.72
C TRP A 350 18.72 -0.99 19.57
N GLN A 351 18.36 -1.22 20.84
CA GLN A 351 19.05 -2.16 21.72
C GLN A 351 19.01 -3.60 21.18
N ALA A 352 17.85 -4.08 20.72
CA ALA A 352 17.71 -5.42 20.15
C ALA A 352 18.52 -5.59 18.86
N LEU A 353 18.55 -4.57 18.00
CA LEU A 353 19.40 -4.58 16.80
C LEU A 353 20.89 -4.55 17.17
N ARG A 354 21.31 -3.80 18.19
CA ARG A 354 22.71 -3.75 18.61
C ARG A 354 23.28 -5.06 19.16
N ARG A 355 22.43 -5.97 19.66
CA ARG A 355 22.86 -7.36 20.01
C ARG A 355 23.28 -8.18 18.80
N HIS A 356 22.92 -7.75 17.58
CA HIS A 356 23.23 -8.45 16.34
C HIS A 356 24.08 -7.62 15.37
N TRP A 357 24.27 -6.33 15.61
CA TRP A 357 25.12 -5.42 14.84
C TRP A 357 25.66 -4.33 15.77
N ASP A 358 26.92 -4.44 16.20
CA ASP A 358 27.50 -3.59 17.26
C ASP A 358 27.40 -2.08 16.97
N ASP A 359 27.39 -1.72 15.69
CA ASP A 359 27.33 -0.37 15.12
C ASP A 359 25.92 0.02 14.61
N ALA A 360 24.84 -0.67 15.02
CA ALA A 360 23.48 -0.41 14.51
C ALA A 360 22.98 1.01 14.78
N VAL A 361 22.40 1.63 13.75
CA VAL A 361 21.78 2.96 13.78
C VAL A 361 20.39 2.87 13.14
N LEU A 362 19.41 3.59 13.71
CA LEU A 362 18.08 3.72 13.12
C LEU A 362 18.09 4.83 12.05
N MET A 363 17.98 4.42 10.78
CA MET A 363 17.97 5.33 9.62
C MET A 363 16.64 6.09 9.54
N GLY A 364 16.42 6.88 8.47
CA GLY A 364 15.17 7.64 8.31
C GLY A 364 13.90 6.80 8.30
N SER A 365 13.96 5.63 7.66
CA SER A 365 12.84 4.68 7.59
C SER A 365 13.29 3.24 7.86
N PRO A 366 12.33 2.32 8.10
CA PRO A 366 12.66 0.90 8.21
C PRO A 366 13.29 0.34 6.92
N SER A 367 12.94 0.87 5.74
CA SER A 367 13.55 0.47 4.46
C SER A 367 15.03 0.81 4.36
N GLN A 368 15.40 2.02 4.80
CA GLN A 368 16.81 2.44 4.84
C GLN A 368 17.58 1.61 5.88
N THR A 369 17.00 1.39 7.06
CA THR A 369 17.58 0.58 8.14
C THR A 369 17.77 -0.87 7.70
N GLY A 370 16.77 -1.47 7.03
CA GLY A 370 16.84 -2.84 6.54
C GLY A 370 17.96 -3.05 5.52
N ARG A 371 18.08 -2.15 4.53
CA ARG A 371 19.15 -2.19 3.53
C ARG A 371 20.54 -1.95 4.13
N ASP A 372 20.64 -1.01 5.06
CA ASP A 372 21.89 -0.70 5.75
C ASP A 372 22.39 -1.89 6.58
N LEU A 373 21.56 -2.46 7.46
CA LEU A 373 21.89 -3.65 8.25
C LEU A 373 22.21 -4.87 7.39
N TRP A 374 21.52 -5.03 6.25
CA TRP A 374 21.80 -6.08 5.28
C TRP A 374 23.17 -5.91 4.61
N SER A 375 23.56 -4.68 4.24
CA SER A 375 24.86 -4.43 3.60
C SER A 375 26.05 -4.86 4.47
N ARG A 376 25.87 -4.86 5.79
CA ARG A 376 26.84 -5.33 6.79
C ARG A 376 26.92 -6.87 6.88
N THR A 377 25.95 -7.59 6.31
CA THR A 377 25.95 -9.07 6.17
C THR A 377 26.43 -9.56 4.80
N ILE A 378 26.92 -8.65 3.94
CA ILE A 378 27.64 -9.07 2.73
C ILE A 378 28.91 -9.84 3.17
N PRO A 379 29.16 -11.06 2.62
CA PRO A 379 30.31 -11.87 2.99
C PRO A 379 31.64 -11.13 2.80
N VAL A 380 32.62 -11.46 3.63
CA VAL A 380 34.01 -10.96 3.51
C VAL A 380 34.96 -12.01 2.91
N THR A 381 34.49 -13.24 2.69
CA THR A 381 35.23 -14.36 2.12
C THR A 381 34.38 -15.15 1.13
N GLY A 382 35.04 -15.97 0.29
CA GLY A 382 34.38 -16.79 -0.72
C GLY A 382 33.92 -16.01 -1.96
N LYS A 383 33.15 -16.68 -2.83
CA LYS A 383 32.74 -16.19 -4.16
C LYS A 383 32.08 -14.80 -4.16
N TRP A 384 31.37 -14.45 -3.10
CA TRP A 384 30.62 -13.19 -2.98
C TRP A 384 31.29 -12.16 -2.07
N ALA A 385 32.57 -12.33 -1.73
CA ALA A 385 33.34 -11.39 -0.91
C ALA A 385 33.43 -9.97 -1.50
N GLY A 386 33.44 -9.87 -2.83
CA GLY A 386 33.41 -8.59 -3.56
C GLY A 386 32.03 -7.93 -3.63
N GLY A 387 30.99 -8.59 -3.11
CA GLY A 387 29.59 -8.17 -3.25
C GLY A 387 28.78 -8.98 -4.26
N TYR A 388 27.48 -8.67 -4.37
CA TYR A 388 26.60 -9.28 -5.38
C TYR A 388 26.42 -8.34 -6.59
N PRO A 389 26.57 -8.82 -7.84
CA PRO A 389 26.41 -7.98 -9.01
C PRO A 389 24.94 -7.56 -9.19
N VAL A 390 24.71 -6.30 -9.57
CA VAL A 390 23.36 -5.81 -9.86
C VAL A 390 22.96 -6.18 -11.27
N LEU A 391 21.74 -6.70 -11.45
CA LEU A 391 21.19 -7.13 -12.73
C LEU A 391 21.01 -5.96 -13.73
N SER A 392 20.92 -6.27 -15.03
CA SER A 392 20.64 -5.27 -16.08
C SER A 392 19.31 -4.53 -15.85
N GLU A 393 19.14 -3.36 -16.47
CA GLU A 393 17.90 -2.57 -16.33
C GLU A 393 16.71 -3.29 -16.96
N GLU A 394 16.92 -4.00 -18.08
CA GLU A 394 15.91 -4.83 -18.74
C GLU A 394 15.44 -5.98 -17.84
N LEU A 395 16.37 -6.67 -17.17
CA LEU A 395 16.04 -7.78 -16.27
C LEU A 395 15.38 -7.29 -14.98
N ARG A 396 15.83 -6.16 -14.42
CA ARG A 396 15.14 -5.50 -13.28
C ARG A 396 13.73 -5.05 -13.67
N GLY A 397 13.55 -4.50 -14.89
CA GLY A 397 12.26 -4.16 -15.48
C GLY A 397 11.30 -5.35 -15.60
N LEU A 398 11.78 -6.46 -16.16
CA LEU A 398 11.03 -7.71 -16.27
C LEU A 398 10.57 -8.22 -14.89
N LEU A 399 11.50 -8.33 -13.93
CA LEU A 399 11.18 -8.79 -12.58
C LEU A 399 10.22 -7.83 -11.86
N HIS A 400 10.33 -6.52 -12.07
CA HIS A 400 9.39 -5.56 -11.50
C HIS A 400 7.97 -5.69 -12.09
N ALA A 401 7.86 -5.90 -13.41
CA ALA A 401 6.58 -6.03 -14.12
C ALA A 401 5.83 -7.34 -13.84
N THR A 402 6.54 -8.38 -13.35
CA THR A 402 6.05 -9.77 -13.26
C THR A 402 6.12 -10.37 -11.86
N GLY A 403 7.08 -9.98 -11.02
CA GLY A 403 7.28 -10.47 -9.65
C GLY A 403 6.60 -9.59 -8.61
N GLY A 404 5.27 -9.43 -8.68
CA GLY A 404 4.50 -8.58 -7.76
C GLY A 404 4.59 -9.01 -6.27
N GLN A 405 4.17 -8.13 -5.35
CA GLN A 405 4.42 -8.30 -3.90
C GLN A 405 3.40 -9.16 -3.14
N GLY A 406 2.12 -9.17 -3.54
CA GLY A 406 1.06 -9.78 -2.73
C GLY A 406 -0.21 -10.13 -3.52
N ARG A 407 -1.00 -11.06 -2.96
CA ARG A 407 -2.36 -11.39 -3.43
C ARG A 407 -3.35 -10.55 -2.63
N THR A 408 -4.08 -9.66 -3.32
CA THR A 408 -5.21 -8.92 -2.75
C THR A 408 -6.43 -9.28 -3.57
N GLU A 409 -7.36 -10.03 -3.00
CA GLU A 409 -8.50 -10.58 -3.72
C GLU A 409 -9.68 -10.75 -2.75
N LEU A 410 -10.80 -10.11 -3.08
CA LEU A 410 -12.11 -10.42 -2.50
C LEU A 410 -12.78 -11.40 -3.45
N ILE A 411 -13.13 -12.59 -2.94
CA ILE A 411 -13.94 -13.58 -3.64
C ILE A 411 -15.41 -13.19 -3.42
N LEU A 412 -16.24 -13.36 -4.44
CA LEU A 412 -17.65 -12.96 -4.42
C LEU A 412 -18.56 -14.18 -4.67
N PRO A 413 -19.84 -14.13 -4.23
CA PRO A 413 -20.85 -15.12 -4.60
C PRO A 413 -20.96 -15.31 -6.13
N PRO A 414 -21.36 -16.51 -6.61
CA PRO A 414 -21.77 -17.69 -5.83
C PRO A 414 -20.60 -18.59 -5.38
N ARG A 415 -19.34 -18.18 -5.57
CA ARG A 415 -18.17 -19.00 -5.18
C ARG A 415 -17.97 -19.10 -3.66
N VAL A 416 -18.68 -18.29 -2.90
CA VAL A 416 -18.70 -18.17 -1.44
C VAL A 416 -20.15 -17.75 -1.08
N PRO A 417 -20.71 -18.12 0.08
CA PRO A 417 -22.10 -17.80 0.43
C PRO A 417 -22.41 -16.29 0.42
N GLU A 418 -23.62 -15.91 0.03
CA GLU A 418 -24.12 -14.51 0.11
C GLU A 418 -24.28 -14.03 1.56
N GLN A 419 -24.55 -14.97 2.47
CA GLN A 419 -24.57 -14.77 3.91
C GLN A 419 -23.50 -15.66 4.54
N LEU A 420 -22.49 -15.05 5.15
CA LEU A 420 -21.38 -15.74 5.78
C LEU A 420 -21.79 -16.27 7.16
N PRO A 421 -21.57 -17.57 7.48
CA PRO A 421 -21.87 -18.11 8.82
C PRO A 421 -20.95 -17.55 9.92
N ALA A 422 -19.76 -17.09 9.54
CA ALA A 422 -18.85 -16.27 10.34
C ALA A 422 -17.85 -15.56 9.40
N LEU A 423 -17.07 -14.60 9.91
CA LEU A 423 -15.88 -14.07 9.22
C LEU A 423 -14.65 -14.20 10.13
N VAL A 424 -13.73 -15.10 9.77
CA VAL A 424 -12.55 -15.46 10.57
C VAL A 424 -11.28 -15.02 9.85
N GLU A 425 -10.51 -14.10 10.43
CA GLU A 425 -9.24 -13.59 9.87
C GLU A 425 -8.02 -14.31 10.46
N TYR A 426 -7.13 -14.77 9.59
CA TYR A 426 -5.77 -15.20 9.93
C TYR A 426 -4.71 -14.30 9.26
N ASP A 427 -3.66 -13.91 10.00
CA ASP A 427 -2.46 -13.21 9.48
C ASP A 427 -1.22 -14.07 9.72
N ARG A 428 -0.37 -14.25 8.70
CA ARG A 428 0.89 -14.99 8.88
C ARG A 428 1.91 -14.18 9.68
N THR A 429 2.25 -14.70 10.86
CA THR A 429 3.21 -14.09 11.78
C THR A 429 4.55 -13.91 11.08
N PHE A 430 4.99 -12.66 10.90
CA PHE A 430 6.28 -12.34 10.27
C PHE A 430 6.52 -13.03 8.89
N ALA A 431 5.46 -13.19 8.08
CA ALA A 431 5.38 -14.10 6.94
C ALA A 431 6.63 -14.23 6.05
N TYR A 432 7.17 -13.10 5.57
CA TYR A 432 8.32 -13.07 4.66
C TYR A 432 9.63 -13.57 5.29
N ALA A 433 9.80 -13.52 6.61
CA ALA A 433 11.01 -13.98 7.31
C ALA A 433 11.21 -15.52 7.24
N LYS A 434 10.15 -16.28 6.89
CA LYS A 434 10.22 -17.72 6.59
C LYS A 434 10.96 -18.01 5.27
N HIS A 435 11.05 -17.05 4.36
CA HIS A 435 11.50 -17.27 2.97
C HIS A 435 12.91 -16.71 2.67
N LEU A 436 13.68 -16.30 3.69
CA LEU A 436 15.01 -15.68 3.52
C LEU A 436 16.20 -16.65 3.47
N TRP A 437 15.98 -17.95 3.75
CA TRP A 437 17.05 -18.95 3.87
C TRP A 437 17.71 -19.32 2.53
N LYS A 438 17.08 -18.95 1.41
CA LYS A 438 17.54 -19.16 0.04
C LYS A 438 17.07 -17.99 -0.83
N SER A 439 17.91 -17.50 -1.74
CA SER A 439 17.57 -16.46 -2.71
C SER A 439 18.52 -16.52 -3.92
N PRO A 440 18.11 -16.03 -5.10
CA PRO A 440 18.95 -16.04 -6.30
C PRO A 440 20.25 -15.24 -6.12
N VAL A 441 21.34 -15.72 -6.71
CA VAL A 441 22.62 -14.99 -6.81
C VAL A 441 23.22 -15.08 -8.20
N GLY A 442 24.05 -14.10 -8.56
CA GLY A 442 24.68 -14.03 -9.87
C GLY A 442 23.71 -13.70 -11.01
N THR A 443 24.14 -13.98 -12.24
CA THR A 443 23.30 -13.88 -13.45
C THR A 443 22.37 -15.08 -13.58
N PRO A 444 21.11 -14.91 -14.00
CA PRO A 444 20.31 -16.04 -14.42
C PRO A 444 20.87 -16.64 -15.72
N ARG A 445 20.64 -17.93 -15.91
CA ARG A 445 20.66 -18.59 -17.21
C ARG A 445 19.24 -18.60 -17.77
N ARG A 446 19.07 -18.20 -19.02
CA ARG A 446 17.80 -18.35 -19.73
C ARG A 446 17.55 -19.81 -20.08
N ILE A 447 16.30 -20.24 -19.87
CA ILE A 447 15.79 -21.54 -20.27
C ILE A 447 14.68 -21.30 -21.31
N THR A 448 14.78 -21.92 -22.49
CA THR A 448 13.70 -21.93 -23.49
C THR A 448 12.76 -23.12 -23.25
N ALA A 449 11.54 -23.09 -23.81
CA ALA A 449 10.64 -24.26 -23.79
C ALA A 449 11.34 -25.55 -24.22
N ALA A 450 12.03 -25.52 -25.37
CA ALA A 450 12.77 -26.67 -25.88
C ALA A 450 13.90 -27.14 -24.93
N ALA A 451 14.63 -26.20 -24.33
CA ALA A 451 15.69 -26.53 -23.36
C ALA A 451 15.13 -27.10 -22.05
N PHE A 452 13.93 -26.71 -21.62
CA PHE A 452 13.25 -27.29 -20.46
C PHE A 452 12.74 -28.70 -20.77
N SER A 453 12.06 -28.89 -21.91
CA SER A 453 11.54 -30.21 -22.33
C SER A 453 12.63 -31.24 -22.61
N ALA A 454 13.86 -30.80 -22.91
CA ALA A 454 15.03 -31.67 -23.05
C ALA A 454 15.68 -32.10 -21.72
N MET A 455 15.29 -31.50 -20.59
CA MET A 455 15.75 -31.92 -19.26
C MET A 455 15.04 -33.19 -18.81
N SER A 456 15.73 -34.03 -18.05
CA SER A 456 15.09 -35.14 -17.32
C SER A 456 14.07 -34.63 -16.28
N GLU A 457 13.10 -35.46 -15.90
CA GLU A 457 12.08 -35.11 -14.90
C GLU A 457 12.69 -34.64 -13.56
N GLN A 458 13.82 -35.24 -13.16
CA GLN A 458 14.56 -34.86 -11.96
C GLN A 458 15.19 -33.46 -12.09
N GLU A 459 15.72 -33.12 -13.27
CA GLU A 459 16.27 -31.79 -13.57
C GLU A 459 15.17 -30.73 -13.69
N GLN A 460 14.04 -31.05 -14.32
CA GLN A 460 12.86 -30.17 -14.38
C GLN A 460 12.36 -29.85 -12.96
N THR A 461 12.16 -30.89 -12.14
CA THR A 461 11.76 -30.74 -10.73
C THR A 461 12.75 -29.90 -9.94
N LYS A 462 14.06 -30.14 -10.12
CA LYS A 462 15.12 -29.34 -9.50
C LYS A 462 15.08 -27.88 -9.95
N ALA A 463 14.92 -27.61 -11.24
CA ALA A 463 14.86 -26.26 -11.78
C ALA A 463 13.67 -25.46 -11.23
N LEU A 464 12.49 -26.09 -11.09
CA LEU A 464 11.31 -25.48 -10.48
C LEU A 464 11.49 -25.24 -8.97
N MET A 465 12.24 -26.08 -8.27
CA MET A 465 12.51 -25.94 -6.82
C MET A 465 13.69 -24.99 -6.49
N SER A 466 14.55 -24.68 -7.46
CA SER A 466 15.61 -23.68 -7.37
C SER A 466 15.09 -22.25 -7.57
N CYS A 467 15.93 -21.26 -7.26
CA CYS A 467 15.65 -19.85 -7.50
C CYS A 467 15.41 -19.60 -9.00
N SER A 468 14.14 -19.47 -9.37
CA SER A 468 13.71 -19.45 -10.76
C SER A 468 12.42 -18.67 -10.96
N HIS A 469 12.23 -18.16 -12.17
CA HIS A 469 11.06 -17.36 -12.58
C HIS A 469 10.68 -17.74 -14.01
N TRP A 470 9.43 -18.13 -14.23
CA TRP A 470 9.00 -18.84 -15.44
C TRP A 470 7.85 -18.13 -16.13
N ASN A 471 7.95 -18.02 -17.45
CA ASN A 471 6.84 -17.69 -18.33
C ASN A 471 6.12 -18.99 -18.69
N VAL A 472 4.83 -19.06 -18.38
CA VAL A 472 4.06 -20.31 -18.43
C VAL A 472 2.69 -20.10 -19.06
N ARG A 473 2.24 -21.09 -19.84
CA ARG A 473 0.82 -21.25 -20.19
C ARG A 473 0.20 -22.24 -19.22
N VAL A 474 -0.93 -21.88 -18.66
CA VAL A 474 -1.58 -22.57 -17.55
C VAL A 474 -3.01 -22.89 -17.93
N THR A 475 -3.46 -24.12 -17.71
CA THR A 475 -4.86 -24.52 -17.87
C THR A 475 -5.41 -24.98 -16.52
N VAL A 476 -6.48 -24.33 -16.07
CA VAL A 476 -7.23 -24.73 -14.87
C VAL A 476 -7.92 -26.07 -15.13
N PRO A 477 -7.81 -27.08 -14.24
CA PRO A 477 -8.46 -28.37 -14.44
C PRO A 477 -9.99 -28.27 -14.61
N ALA A 478 -10.57 -29.16 -15.42
CA ALA A 478 -12.01 -29.15 -15.71
C ALA A 478 -12.91 -29.47 -14.49
N GLY A 479 -12.36 -30.06 -13.42
CA GLY A 479 -13.05 -30.30 -12.16
C GLY A 479 -12.67 -29.32 -11.03
N TRP A 480 -11.99 -28.22 -11.33
CA TRP A 480 -11.48 -27.31 -10.29
C TRP A 480 -12.60 -26.51 -9.61
N ASN A 481 -12.76 -26.65 -8.30
CA ASN A 481 -13.74 -25.90 -7.51
C ASN A 481 -13.11 -25.12 -6.33
N HIS A 482 -11.87 -24.65 -6.48
CA HIS A 482 -11.18 -23.91 -5.41
C HIS A 482 -10.72 -22.52 -5.88
N VAL A 483 -9.92 -21.83 -5.08
CA VAL A 483 -9.31 -20.53 -5.42
C VAL A 483 -8.33 -20.66 -6.59
N GLY A 484 -8.05 -19.56 -7.30
CA GLY A 484 -7.01 -19.59 -8.35
C GLY A 484 -5.62 -19.74 -7.73
N LEU A 485 -4.74 -20.54 -8.35
CA LEU A 485 -3.38 -20.80 -7.86
C LEU A 485 -2.37 -19.77 -8.36
N LEU A 486 -2.41 -19.43 -9.65
CA LEU A 486 -1.46 -18.54 -10.31
C LEU A 486 -2.13 -17.22 -10.74
N PRO A 487 -1.41 -16.08 -10.68
CA PRO A 487 -1.94 -14.79 -11.12
C PRO A 487 -2.04 -14.73 -12.65
N ALA A 488 -3.03 -14.02 -13.19
CA ALA A 488 -3.11 -13.62 -14.59
C ALA A 488 -3.09 -12.08 -14.70
N PRO A 489 -2.42 -11.52 -15.71
CA PRO A 489 -2.34 -10.08 -15.90
C PRO A 489 -3.65 -9.52 -16.46
N VAL A 490 -4.12 -8.41 -15.88
CA VAL A 490 -5.29 -7.65 -16.39
C VAL A 490 -4.96 -6.16 -16.39
N THR A 491 -5.76 -5.40 -17.13
CA THR A 491 -5.76 -3.93 -17.16
C THR A 491 -6.81 -3.37 -16.18
N GLY A 492 -6.72 -2.06 -15.89
CA GLY A 492 -7.57 -1.38 -14.90
C GLY A 492 -6.94 -1.31 -13.49
N ASP A 493 -7.77 -0.99 -12.49
CA ASP A 493 -7.34 -0.70 -11.10
C ASP A 493 -6.64 -1.88 -10.41
N ARG A 494 -6.91 -3.11 -10.86
CA ARG A 494 -6.18 -4.32 -10.45
C ARG A 494 -5.16 -4.67 -11.53
N ALA A 495 -3.88 -4.82 -11.16
CA ALA A 495 -2.84 -5.25 -12.09
C ALA A 495 -2.81 -6.79 -12.35
N TRP A 496 -3.56 -7.54 -11.53
CA TRP A 496 -3.57 -9.01 -11.48
C TRP A 496 -4.93 -9.53 -10.97
N VAL A 497 -5.36 -10.69 -11.49
CA VAL A 497 -6.44 -11.55 -10.94
C VAL A 497 -5.91 -12.97 -10.76
N TYR A 498 -6.66 -13.86 -10.12
CA TYR A 498 -6.30 -15.28 -9.94
C TYR A 498 -7.39 -16.17 -10.55
N PRO A 499 -7.34 -16.47 -11.86
CA PRO A 499 -8.38 -17.24 -12.53
C PRO A 499 -8.57 -18.62 -11.88
N ALA A 500 -9.82 -19.04 -11.78
CA ALA A 500 -10.20 -20.31 -11.16
C ALA A 500 -11.30 -21.04 -11.93
N THR A 501 -11.74 -20.50 -13.07
CA THR A 501 -12.78 -21.09 -13.91
C THR A 501 -12.27 -22.38 -14.54
N PRO A 502 -12.97 -23.52 -14.39
CA PRO A 502 -12.58 -24.78 -15.00
C PRO A 502 -12.30 -24.68 -16.50
N GLY A 503 -11.22 -25.32 -16.97
CA GLY A 503 -10.81 -25.31 -18.38
C GLY A 503 -10.21 -24.00 -18.88
N ALA A 504 -10.30 -22.89 -18.12
CA ALA A 504 -9.72 -21.62 -18.54
C ALA A 504 -8.21 -21.73 -18.72
N THR A 505 -7.69 -21.15 -19.80
CA THR A 505 -6.26 -21.15 -20.13
C THR A 505 -5.75 -19.73 -20.24
N PHE A 506 -4.59 -19.45 -19.64
CA PHE A 506 -3.95 -18.14 -19.65
C PHE A 506 -2.42 -18.24 -19.63
N THR A 507 -1.75 -17.18 -20.06
CA THR A 507 -0.29 -17.04 -19.97
C THR A 507 0.08 -16.10 -18.84
N THR A 508 1.12 -16.43 -18.07
CA THR A 508 1.59 -15.59 -16.97
C THR A 508 3.09 -15.78 -16.68
N TRP A 509 3.59 -15.00 -15.72
CA TRP A 509 4.89 -15.21 -15.10
C TRP A 509 4.71 -15.59 -13.63
N ALA A 510 5.42 -16.62 -13.17
CA ALA A 510 5.36 -17.09 -11.79
C ALA A 510 6.73 -17.61 -11.33
N GLY A 511 7.05 -17.45 -10.03
CA GLY A 511 8.27 -18.01 -9.48
C GLY A 511 8.21 -19.53 -9.32
N GLY A 512 9.36 -20.19 -9.26
CA GLY A 512 9.44 -21.66 -9.24
C GLY A 512 8.60 -22.33 -8.14
N ALA A 513 8.50 -21.73 -6.95
CA ALA A 513 7.69 -22.24 -5.85
C ALA A 513 6.17 -22.26 -6.17
N GLU A 514 5.68 -21.27 -6.92
CA GLU A 514 4.27 -21.19 -7.34
C GLU A 514 3.99 -22.17 -8.48
N VAL A 515 4.90 -22.29 -9.44
CA VAL A 515 4.78 -23.24 -10.56
C VAL A 515 4.83 -24.69 -10.04
N HIS A 516 5.75 -24.99 -9.13
CA HIS A 516 5.81 -26.29 -8.47
C HIS A 516 4.53 -26.59 -7.69
N LEU A 517 4.00 -25.63 -6.93
CA LEU A 517 2.72 -25.80 -6.22
C LEU A 517 1.57 -26.07 -7.19
N ALA A 518 1.47 -25.34 -8.30
CA ALA A 518 0.43 -25.58 -9.29
C ALA A 518 0.49 -27.02 -9.84
N LEU A 519 1.70 -27.51 -10.15
CA LEU A 519 1.97 -28.86 -10.66
C LEU A 519 1.85 -29.99 -9.62
N SER A 520 1.98 -29.70 -8.31
CA SER A 520 2.05 -30.74 -7.26
C SER A 520 1.02 -30.60 -6.14
N ASN A 521 0.05 -29.69 -6.27
CA ASN A 521 -0.99 -29.50 -5.26
C ASN A 521 -1.81 -30.79 -5.03
N HIS A 522 -2.21 -31.01 -3.78
CA HIS A 522 -2.82 -32.25 -3.31
C HIS A 522 -4.31 -32.40 -3.69
N LEU A 523 -4.95 -31.37 -4.26
CA LEU A 523 -6.36 -31.40 -4.64
C LEU A 523 -6.53 -31.89 -6.08
N MET A 524 -5.90 -31.19 -7.03
CA MET A 524 -5.91 -31.53 -8.44
C MET A 524 -4.79 -30.75 -9.15
N PRO A 525 -3.67 -31.40 -9.53
CA PRO A 525 -2.58 -30.78 -10.29
C PRO A 525 -3.07 -29.99 -11.51
N TRP A 526 -2.59 -28.75 -11.65
CA TRP A 526 -2.87 -27.90 -12.80
C TRP A 526 -1.95 -28.27 -13.97
N LYS A 527 -2.47 -28.18 -15.20
CA LYS A 527 -1.62 -28.33 -16.40
C LYS A 527 -0.83 -27.04 -16.60
N VAL A 528 0.50 -27.15 -16.59
CA VAL A 528 1.42 -26.03 -16.83
C VAL A 528 2.39 -26.40 -17.94
N GLU A 529 2.48 -25.54 -18.96
CA GLU A 529 3.42 -25.61 -20.07
C GLU A 529 4.46 -24.50 -19.88
N ILE A 530 5.75 -24.87 -19.82
CA ILE A 530 6.85 -23.92 -19.71
C ILE A 530 7.14 -23.32 -21.09
N LEU A 531 6.89 -22.02 -21.26
CA LEU A 531 7.22 -21.29 -22.49
C LEU A 531 8.67 -20.79 -22.46
N GLY A 532 9.19 -20.52 -21.26
CA GLY A 532 10.59 -20.21 -21.00
C GLY A 532 10.77 -19.69 -19.58
N GLY A 533 11.99 -19.30 -19.21
CA GLY A 533 12.23 -18.74 -17.89
C GLY A 533 13.69 -18.39 -17.62
N LEU A 534 13.91 -18.03 -16.37
CA LEU A 534 15.19 -17.62 -15.79
C LEU A 534 15.50 -18.56 -14.63
N LEU A 535 16.65 -19.21 -14.67
CA LEU A 535 17.15 -20.08 -13.60
C LEU A 535 18.44 -19.47 -13.03
N PHE A 536 18.41 -19.14 -11.75
CA PHE A 536 19.54 -18.55 -11.03
C PHE A 536 20.30 -19.62 -10.23
N GLU A 537 21.50 -19.25 -9.76
CA GLU A 537 22.20 -20.01 -8.73
C GLU A 537 21.49 -19.85 -7.37
N ASP A 538 21.30 -20.96 -6.66
CA ASP A 538 20.74 -20.99 -5.31
C ASP A 538 21.77 -20.45 -4.31
N GLY A 539 21.57 -19.23 -3.80
CA GLY A 539 22.43 -18.58 -2.82
C GLY A 539 21.73 -18.28 -1.49
N LYS A 540 22.43 -17.57 -0.59
CA LYS A 540 21.94 -17.17 0.74
C LYS A 540 22.14 -15.68 1.09
N PRO A 541 21.99 -14.72 0.16
CA PRO A 541 22.27 -13.30 0.40
C PRO A 541 21.42 -12.68 1.52
N LEU A 542 20.24 -13.24 1.82
CA LEU A 542 19.34 -12.74 2.86
C LEU A 542 19.34 -13.58 4.16
N ASP A 543 20.04 -14.71 4.22
CA ASP A 543 19.88 -15.68 5.31
C ASP A 543 20.43 -15.15 6.65
N GLU A 544 21.62 -14.56 6.65
CA GLU A 544 22.24 -14.01 7.86
C GLU A 544 21.46 -12.79 8.39
N TRP A 545 21.15 -11.82 7.51
CA TRP A 545 20.29 -10.69 7.83
C TRP A 545 18.94 -11.13 8.39
N GLY A 546 18.30 -12.11 7.74
CA GLY A 546 17.04 -12.69 8.17
C GLY A 546 17.11 -13.40 9.52
N LYS A 547 18.21 -14.12 9.81
CA LYS A 547 18.45 -14.76 11.12
C LYS A 547 18.60 -13.71 12.23
N ARG A 548 19.41 -12.68 12.01
CA ARG A 548 19.62 -11.58 12.97
C ARG A 548 18.31 -10.81 13.23
N LEU A 549 17.51 -10.48 12.20
CA LEU A 549 16.20 -9.85 12.39
C LEU A 549 15.17 -10.77 13.08
N LYS A 550 15.20 -12.08 12.83
CA LYS A 550 14.36 -13.05 13.57
C LYS A 550 14.74 -13.14 15.04
N GLY A 551 16.03 -13.05 15.38
CA GLY A 551 16.51 -12.95 16.76
C GLY A 551 15.95 -11.72 17.47
N ALA A 552 16.21 -10.52 16.93
CA ALA A 552 15.69 -9.26 17.48
C ALA A 552 14.16 -9.26 17.64
N TRP A 553 13.43 -9.82 16.66
CA TRP A 553 11.97 -9.94 16.72
C TRP A 553 11.52 -10.91 17.83
N ALA A 554 12.17 -12.06 17.99
CA ALA A 554 11.84 -13.04 19.02
C ALA A 554 12.12 -12.50 20.43
N ASP A 555 13.28 -11.85 20.64
CA ASP A 555 13.64 -11.17 21.89
C ASP A 555 12.55 -10.17 22.32
N LEU A 556 12.14 -9.29 21.40
CA LEU A 556 11.14 -8.25 21.66
C LEU A 556 9.73 -8.82 21.85
N THR A 557 9.38 -9.88 21.11
CA THR A 557 8.08 -10.58 21.24
C THR A 557 7.98 -11.36 22.55
N ASN A 558 9.09 -11.91 23.05
CA ASN A 558 9.13 -12.52 24.38
C ASN A 558 9.05 -11.45 25.47
N LEU A 559 9.82 -10.37 25.35
CA LEU A 559 9.78 -9.23 26.28
C LEU A 559 8.37 -8.64 26.38
N SER A 560 7.65 -8.52 25.26
CA SER A 560 6.27 -8.01 25.26
C SER A 560 5.25 -8.92 25.94
N ARG A 561 5.59 -10.18 26.23
CA ARG A 561 4.72 -11.14 26.93
C ARG A 561 5.06 -11.28 28.41
N ILE A 562 6.35 -11.31 28.76
CA ILE A 562 6.82 -11.72 30.09
C ILE A 562 7.21 -10.56 31.02
N HIS A 563 7.39 -9.35 30.50
CA HIS A 563 7.85 -8.22 31.33
C HIS A 563 6.77 -7.78 32.32
N GLY A 564 7.15 -7.43 33.57
CA GLY A 564 6.20 -7.07 34.63
C GLY A 564 5.47 -5.74 34.40
N ASP A 565 6.18 -4.72 33.91
CA ASP A 565 5.62 -3.41 33.54
C ASP A 565 4.90 -3.46 32.17
N GLU A 566 3.62 -3.09 32.15
CA GLU A 566 2.78 -2.99 30.94
C GLU A 566 3.32 -1.99 29.92
N ARG A 567 3.88 -0.86 30.35
CA ARG A 567 4.42 0.14 29.42
C ARG A 567 5.60 -0.42 28.64
N GLN A 568 6.44 -1.22 29.30
CA GLN A 568 7.54 -1.95 28.64
C GLN A 568 7.01 -3.10 27.79
N ARG A 569 5.93 -3.80 28.18
CA ARG A 569 5.28 -4.80 27.32
C ARG A 569 4.79 -4.16 26.01
N THR A 570 4.05 -3.08 26.11
CA THR A 570 3.55 -2.29 24.96
C THR A 570 4.71 -1.75 24.11
N ALA A 571 5.74 -1.14 24.72
CA ALA A 571 6.90 -0.65 24.00
C ALA A 571 7.67 -1.77 23.25
N ALA A 572 7.85 -2.94 23.88
CA ALA A 572 8.47 -4.10 23.27
C ALA A 572 7.63 -4.68 22.12
N TYR A 573 6.29 -4.67 22.26
CA TYR A 573 5.37 -5.06 21.19
C TYR A 573 5.53 -4.13 19.98
N LEU A 574 5.47 -2.80 20.17
CA LEU A 574 5.69 -1.82 19.11
C LEU A 574 7.09 -1.96 18.47
N ALA A 575 8.13 -2.22 19.26
CA ALA A 575 9.47 -2.49 18.76
C ALA A 575 9.53 -3.77 17.89
N SER A 576 8.83 -4.86 18.28
CA SER A 576 8.76 -6.07 17.46
C SER A 576 8.03 -5.82 16.12
N ARG A 577 7.01 -4.96 16.12
CA ARG A 577 6.34 -4.48 14.90
C ARG A 577 7.30 -3.68 14.02
N ALA A 578 8.14 -2.81 14.58
CA ALA A 578 9.21 -2.14 13.84
C ALA A 578 10.20 -3.13 13.20
N VAL A 579 10.58 -4.23 13.87
CA VAL A 579 11.44 -5.25 13.24
C VAL A 579 10.74 -5.92 12.04
N ARG A 580 9.42 -6.20 12.11
CA ARG A 580 8.64 -6.66 10.94
C ARG A 580 8.68 -5.64 9.80
N SER A 581 8.57 -4.34 10.12
CA SER A 581 8.67 -3.25 9.14
C SER A 581 10.07 -3.11 8.53
N VAL A 582 11.16 -3.25 9.31
CA VAL A 582 12.55 -3.21 8.82
C VAL A 582 12.80 -4.30 7.78
N LEU A 583 12.33 -5.52 8.02
CA LEU A 583 12.42 -6.62 7.05
C LEU A 583 11.53 -6.37 5.83
N LEU A 584 10.25 -6.03 6.04
CA LEU A 584 9.26 -5.84 4.98
C LEU A 584 9.66 -4.73 4.00
N PHE A 585 9.96 -3.54 4.52
CA PHE A 585 10.34 -2.40 3.70
C PHE A 585 11.80 -2.47 3.26
N GLY A 586 12.66 -3.26 3.92
CA GLY A 586 13.98 -3.64 3.42
C GLY A 586 13.88 -4.47 2.13
N LEU A 587 13.06 -5.52 2.13
CA LEU A 587 12.73 -6.31 0.93
C LEU A 587 12.15 -5.44 -0.19
N GLY A 588 11.20 -4.56 0.14
CA GLY A 588 10.66 -3.57 -0.81
C GLY A 588 11.71 -2.59 -1.33
N GLY A 589 12.78 -2.35 -0.56
CA GLY A 589 13.93 -1.55 -0.97
C GLY A 589 14.81 -2.26 -2.01
N PHE A 590 15.08 -3.56 -1.85
CA PHE A 590 15.80 -4.35 -2.86
C PHE A 590 15.01 -4.48 -4.16
N ALA A 591 13.67 -4.56 -4.07
CA ALA A 591 12.76 -4.62 -5.22
C ALA A 591 12.82 -3.40 -6.16
N GLN A 592 13.44 -2.31 -5.71
CA GLN A 592 13.71 -1.04 -6.42
C GLN A 592 12.82 -0.78 -7.65
N ARG A 593 11.71 -0.06 -7.46
CA ARG A 593 10.86 0.38 -8.57
C ARG A 593 11.61 1.41 -9.45
N PRO A 594 11.24 1.58 -10.73
CA PRO A 594 11.56 2.79 -11.48
C PRO A 594 11.20 4.02 -10.63
N ARG A 595 12.13 4.99 -10.52
CA ARG A 595 11.91 6.15 -9.65
C ARG A 595 10.76 6.99 -10.20
N LEU A 596 9.77 7.25 -9.36
CA LEU A 596 8.98 8.47 -9.45
C LEU A 596 9.75 9.57 -8.71
N VAL A 597 10.13 10.62 -9.43
CA VAL A 597 10.72 11.83 -8.85
C VAL A 597 9.61 12.86 -8.73
N SER A 598 9.23 13.18 -7.50
CA SER A 598 8.38 14.33 -7.20
C SER A 598 9.23 15.58 -6.95
N GLY A 599 8.71 16.73 -7.34
CA GLY A 599 9.33 18.02 -7.12
C GLY A 599 8.30 19.15 -7.15
N THR A 600 8.77 20.35 -6.83
CA THR A 600 7.98 21.58 -6.85
C THR A 600 8.69 22.59 -7.77
N THR A 601 7.91 23.36 -8.53
CA THR A 601 8.40 24.43 -9.41
C THR A 601 7.59 25.69 -9.14
N PRO A 602 8.20 26.87 -8.96
CA PRO A 602 7.47 28.13 -8.79
C PRO A 602 6.48 28.39 -9.93
N LEU A 603 5.33 28.99 -9.59
CA LEU A 603 4.30 29.29 -10.56
C LEU A 603 4.82 30.30 -11.61
N GLY A 604 4.79 29.91 -12.89
CA GLY A 604 5.35 30.69 -14.00
C GLY A 604 6.73 30.21 -14.49
N GLU A 605 7.41 29.33 -13.75
CA GLU A 605 8.61 28.67 -14.25
C GLU A 605 8.31 27.43 -15.11
N ALA A 606 9.26 27.04 -15.97
CA ALA A 606 9.10 25.93 -16.90
C ALA A 606 9.19 24.57 -16.17
N LEU A 607 8.13 23.76 -16.29
CA LEU A 607 8.09 22.40 -15.76
C LEU A 607 9.04 21.45 -16.53
N PRO A 608 9.67 20.45 -15.86
CA PRO A 608 10.42 19.41 -16.56
C PRO A 608 9.55 18.62 -17.54
N ALA A 609 10.16 18.13 -18.64
CA ALA A 609 9.45 17.29 -19.60
C ALA A 609 8.99 15.95 -18.98
N GLY A 610 7.79 15.49 -19.38
CA GLY A 610 7.21 14.21 -18.96
C GLY A 610 6.72 14.18 -17.51
N VAL A 611 6.31 15.32 -16.94
CA VAL A 611 5.70 15.40 -15.61
C VAL A 611 4.18 15.22 -15.64
N GLU A 612 3.67 14.61 -14.58
CA GLU A 612 2.28 14.60 -14.14
C GLU A 612 2.15 15.64 -13.02
N ILE A 613 1.19 16.58 -13.14
CA ILE A 613 0.92 17.58 -12.09
C ILE A 613 0.14 16.89 -10.98
N LEU A 614 0.64 16.98 -9.75
CA LEU A 614 0.03 16.43 -8.54
C LEU A 614 -0.85 17.43 -7.80
N GLY A 615 -0.57 18.72 -7.94
CA GLY A 615 -1.28 19.80 -7.28
C GLY A 615 -0.64 21.14 -7.61
N GLN A 616 -1.39 22.21 -7.38
CA GLN A 616 -0.94 23.59 -7.59
C GLN A 616 -1.58 24.47 -6.53
N ASP A 617 -0.81 25.43 -6.02
CA ASP A 617 -1.29 26.57 -5.25
C ASP A 617 -0.89 27.89 -5.93
N ASP A 618 -1.11 29.01 -5.26
CA ASP A 618 -0.85 30.35 -5.80
C ASP A 618 0.64 30.67 -5.99
N GLN A 619 1.56 29.82 -5.50
CA GLN A 619 3.02 30.04 -5.56
C GLN A 619 3.81 28.89 -6.20
N VAL A 620 3.36 27.63 -6.10
CA VAL A 620 4.08 26.47 -6.63
C VAL A 620 3.19 25.44 -7.32
N VAL A 621 3.75 24.79 -8.34
CA VAL A 621 3.22 23.58 -8.97
C VAL A 621 3.98 22.37 -8.43
N THR A 622 3.28 21.45 -7.79
CA THR A 622 3.80 20.14 -7.35
C THR A 622 3.60 19.13 -8.46
N TRP A 623 4.65 18.39 -8.83
CA TRP A 623 4.64 17.43 -9.94
C TRP A 623 5.36 16.12 -9.60
N GLN A 624 5.15 15.09 -10.42
CA GLN A 624 5.94 13.85 -10.42
C GLN A 624 6.31 13.40 -11.84
N ARG A 625 7.44 12.72 -12.04
CA ARG A 625 7.81 12.08 -13.32
C ARG A 625 8.50 10.75 -13.12
N GLN A 626 8.40 9.86 -14.11
CA GLN A 626 9.24 8.66 -14.15
C GLN A 626 10.67 9.04 -14.57
N ALA A 627 11.66 8.60 -13.79
CA ALA A 627 13.08 8.87 -14.00
C ALA A 627 13.91 7.59 -14.27
N GLY A 628 13.24 6.51 -14.69
CA GLY A 628 13.87 5.21 -14.95
C GLY A 628 14.42 4.53 -13.70
N PHE A 629 15.28 3.53 -13.88
CA PHE A 629 15.99 2.88 -12.77
C PHE A 629 17.21 3.70 -12.37
N SER A 630 17.41 3.96 -11.07
CA SER A 630 18.70 4.48 -10.61
C SER A 630 19.75 3.37 -10.53
N ARG A 631 21.02 3.76 -10.73
CA ARG A 631 22.22 2.94 -10.45
C ARG A 631 22.45 2.79 -8.94
N ASP A 632 21.46 2.24 -8.24
CA ASP A 632 21.53 1.88 -6.83
C ASP A 632 22.28 0.55 -6.71
N PRO A 633 23.39 0.46 -5.95
CA PRO A 633 24.12 -0.79 -5.75
C PRO A 633 23.29 -1.84 -4.99
N TYR A 634 22.18 -1.47 -4.36
CA TYR A 634 21.29 -2.37 -3.62
C TYR A 634 20.05 -2.81 -4.41
N ALA A 635 20.05 -2.63 -5.73
CA ALA A 635 18.95 -2.98 -6.63
C ALA A 635 18.92 -4.48 -6.95
N HIS A 636 18.25 -5.27 -6.11
CA HIS A 636 18.17 -6.73 -6.22
C HIS A 636 16.70 -7.25 -6.22
N PRO A 637 15.90 -6.95 -7.27
CA PRO A 637 14.51 -7.39 -7.34
C PRO A 637 14.34 -8.90 -7.45
N GLU A 638 15.36 -9.63 -7.86
CA GLU A 638 15.39 -11.10 -7.87
C GLU A 638 15.19 -11.69 -6.47
N TRP A 639 15.73 -11.04 -5.43
CA TRP A 639 15.54 -11.49 -4.04
C TRP A 639 14.10 -11.26 -3.57
N ALA A 640 13.56 -10.07 -3.85
CA ALA A 640 12.20 -9.72 -3.48
C ALA A 640 11.17 -10.61 -4.21
N ALA A 641 11.32 -10.79 -5.53
CA ALA A 641 10.47 -11.65 -6.34
C ALA A 641 10.46 -13.10 -5.84
N TYR A 642 11.63 -13.65 -5.48
CA TYR A 642 11.72 -15.01 -4.92
C TYR A 642 11.01 -15.12 -3.56
N VAL A 643 11.26 -14.17 -2.65
CA VAL A 643 10.62 -14.13 -1.31
C VAL A 643 9.11 -13.99 -1.42
N TRP A 644 8.61 -13.16 -2.32
CA TRP A 644 7.18 -12.95 -2.55
C TRP A 644 6.50 -14.14 -3.24
N SER A 645 7.19 -14.81 -4.17
CA SER A 645 6.74 -16.07 -4.77
C SER A 645 6.57 -17.16 -3.71
N GLY A 646 7.60 -17.37 -2.88
CA GLY A 646 7.53 -18.30 -1.75
C GLY A 646 6.43 -17.94 -0.74
N ALA A 647 6.21 -16.65 -0.50
CA ALA A 647 5.13 -16.18 0.38
C ALA A 647 3.73 -16.48 -0.18
N ARG A 648 3.50 -16.28 -1.49
CA ARG A 648 2.23 -16.61 -2.16
C ARG A 648 1.98 -18.12 -2.22
N ALA A 649 3.00 -18.92 -2.53
CA ALA A 649 2.88 -20.37 -2.48
C ALA A 649 2.50 -20.85 -1.07
N ALA A 650 3.18 -20.34 -0.03
CA ALA A 650 2.84 -20.63 1.36
C ALA A 650 1.57 -19.94 1.90
N LEU A 651 0.86 -19.16 1.07
CA LEU A 651 -0.52 -18.70 1.35
C LEU A 651 -1.56 -19.78 0.95
N LEU A 652 -1.17 -20.68 0.05
CA LEU A 652 -1.99 -21.75 -0.51
C LEU A 652 -1.70 -23.11 0.14
N ASP A 653 -0.44 -23.51 0.21
CA ASP A 653 0.04 -24.73 0.89
C ASP A 653 1.28 -24.42 1.75
N MET A 654 1.15 -24.56 3.06
CA MET A 654 2.26 -24.44 4.01
C MET A 654 2.32 -25.66 4.92
N LYS A 655 3.49 -26.32 4.92
CA LYS A 655 3.79 -27.48 5.76
C LYS A 655 4.42 -27.01 7.08
N TYR A 656 3.86 -27.44 8.21
CA TYR A 656 4.46 -27.30 9.53
C TYR A 656 5.41 -28.46 9.77
N ARG A 657 6.61 -28.18 10.28
CA ARG A 657 7.62 -29.21 10.50
C ARG A 657 8.20 -29.16 11.91
N GLN A 658 8.48 -30.33 12.44
CA GLN A 658 9.28 -30.52 13.65
C GLN A 658 10.49 -31.37 13.25
N GLY A 659 11.66 -30.74 13.16
CA GLY A 659 12.81 -31.36 12.51
C GLY A 659 12.52 -31.72 11.04
N LYS A 660 12.52 -33.02 10.72
CA LYS A 660 12.21 -33.53 9.37
C LYS A 660 10.74 -33.87 9.17
N GLU A 661 10.01 -34.17 10.24
CA GLU A 661 8.62 -34.61 10.22
C GLU A 661 7.66 -33.47 9.83
N VAL A 662 6.54 -33.80 9.20
CA VAL A 662 5.46 -32.84 8.90
C VAL A 662 4.34 -33.07 9.91
N ILE A 663 4.13 -32.10 10.80
CA ILE A 663 3.19 -32.19 11.93
C ILE A 663 1.82 -31.54 11.63
N GLY A 664 1.65 -30.96 10.45
CA GLY A 664 0.42 -30.30 10.04
C GLY A 664 0.54 -29.48 8.77
N TYR A 665 -0.59 -28.99 8.29
CA TYR A 665 -0.72 -28.20 7.07
C TYR A 665 -1.63 -26.99 7.31
N ALA A 666 -1.43 -25.90 6.57
CA ALA A 666 -2.33 -24.75 6.53
C ALA A 666 -2.22 -24.00 5.19
N GLY A 667 -3.10 -23.02 5.00
CA GLY A 667 -3.24 -22.27 3.76
C GLY A 667 -4.54 -22.60 3.05
N ALA A 668 -4.88 -21.80 2.04
CA ALA A 668 -6.22 -21.84 1.44
C ALA A 668 -6.62 -23.23 0.89
N LEU A 669 -5.68 -24.03 0.37
CA LEU A 669 -5.97 -25.35 -0.19
C LEU A 669 -6.31 -26.40 0.88
N HIS A 670 -6.03 -26.11 2.14
CA HIS A 670 -6.39 -26.93 3.30
C HIS A 670 -7.68 -26.48 3.99
N ALA A 671 -8.35 -25.44 3.46
CA ALA A 671 -9.71 -25.07 3.81
C ALA A 671 -10.69 -25.60 2.75
N LYS A 672 -11.96 -25.83 3.12
CA LYS A 672 -12.96 -26.35 2.18
C LYS A 672 -13.19 -25.37 1.02
N PRO A 673 -13.46 -25.86 -0.20
CA PRO A 673 -14.03 -25.09 -1.29
C PRO A 673 -15.12 -24.10 -0.83
N GLY A 674 -15.06 -22.87 -1.35
CA GLY A 674 -16.04 -21.81 -1.07
C GLY A 674 -16.03 -21.20 0.33
N THR A 675 -15.08 -21.58 1.20
CA THR A 675 -14.90 -20.93 2.52
C THR A 675 -13.99 -19.71 2.49
N VAL A 676 -13.22 -19.50 1.42
CA VAL A 676 -12.28 -18.38 1.33
C VAL A 676 -13.00 -17.11 0.88
N VAL A 677 -13.07 -16.12 1.78
CA VAL A 677 -13.71 -14.82 1.53
C VAL A 677 -12.72 -13.83 0.92
N TYR A 678 -11.51 -13.73 1.51
CA TYR A 678 -10.57 -12.67 1.16
C TYR A 678 -9.10 -13.09 1.34
N PHE A 679 -8.24 -12.61 0.45
CA PHE A 679 -6.79 -12.64 0.57
C PHE A 679 -6.23 -11.23 0.76
N GLY A 680 -5.36 -11.05 1.76
CA GLY A 680 -4.78 -9.77 2.14
C GLY A 680 -3.26 -9.82 2.25
N THR A 681 -2.56 -9.98 1.12
CA THR A 681 -1.10 -10.15 1.01
C THR A 681 -0.58 -11.40 1.72
N ASP A 682 -0.47 -11.38 3.04
CA ASP A 682 -0.01 -12.45 3.92
C ASP A 682 -1.10 -12.97 4.89
N GLY A 683 -2.31 -12.40 4.84
CA GLY A 683 -3.48 -12.87 5.56
C GLY A 683 -4.57 -13.49 4.66
N ILE A 684 -5.47 -14.27 5.28
CA ILE A 684 -6.63 -14.94 4.67
C ILE A 684 -7.84 -14.74 5.60
N ALA A 685 -9.01 -14.43 5.04
CA ALA A 685 -10.28 -14.50 5.76
C ALA A 685 -11.13 -15.66 5.23
N LEU A 686 -11.74 -16.39 6.17
CA LEU A 686 -12.51 -17.61 5.94
C LEU A 686 -13.91 -17.50 6.55
N THR A 687 -14.83 -18.36 6.10
CA THR A 687 -16.18 -18.50 6.68
C THR A 687 -16.25 -19.38 7.94
N GLU A 688 -15.18 -20.12 8.25
CA GLU A 688 -15.10 -21.02 9.40
C GLU A 688 -13.70 -21.02 10.01
N ARG A 689 -13.59 -21.31 11.31
CA ARG A 689 -12.30 -21.47 12.01
C ARG A 689 -11.58 -22.73 11.49
N GLN A 690 -10.27 -22.65 11.31
CA GLN A 690 -9.43 -23.77 10.92
C GLN A 690 -8.52 -24.19 12.08
N PRO A 691 -8.33 -25.49 12.34
CA PRO A 691 -7.47 -26.00 13.41
C PRO A 691 -5.98 -25.96 13.01
N TRP A 692 -5.53 -24.85 12.40
CA TRP A 692 -4.15 -24.71 11.94
C TRP A 692 -3.20 -24.51 13.13
N PRO A 693 -2.03 -25.20 13.19
CA PRO A 693 -1.09 -25.04 14.30
C PRO A 693 -0.56 -23.61 14.42
N TYR A 694 -0.49 -23.09 15.66
CA TYR A 694 0.16 -21.82 15.96
C TYR A 694 1.21 -22.00 17.06
N ARG A 695 2.49 -21.81 16.71
CA ARG A 695 3.63 -21.94 17.64
C ARG A 695 4.31 -20.59 17.92
N GLY A 696 3.76 -19.51 17.37
CA GLY A 696 4.39 -18.19 17.37
C GLY A 696 5.62 -18.07 16.45
N GLU A 697 5.84 -19.02 15.54
CA GLU A 697 7.00 -18.98 14.63
C GLU A 697 6.75 -18.13 13.37
N PRO A 698 7.82 -17.62 12.72
CA PRO A 698 7.71 -16.97 11.42
C PRO A 698 7.04 -17.85 10.36
N GLY A 699 5.94 -17.32 9.83
CA GLY A 699 5.05 -17.86 8.82
C GLY A 699 3.79 -18.53 9.36
N ASP A 700 3.70 -18.84 10.65
CA ASP A 700 2.53 -19.47 11.28
C ASP A 700 1.28 -18.55 11.18
N TYR A 701 0.11 -19.14 10.93
CA TYR A 701 -1.16 -18.42 10.86
C TYR A 701 -1.66 -18.06 12.26
N LEU A 702 -1.65 -16.76 12.60
CA LEU A 702 -2.25 -16.25 13.83
C LEU A 702 -3.71 -15.88 13.56
N LEU A 703 -4.64 -16.44 14.33
CA LEU A 703 -6.02 -15.95 14.40
C LEU A 703 -6.01 -14.49 14.88
N LYS A 704 -6.66 -13.60 14.13
CA LYS A 704 -6.67 -12.15 14.40
C LYS A 704 -8.05 -11.55 14.56
N GLY A 705 -9.08 -12.15 13.99
CA GLY A 705 -10.45 -11.70 14.17
C GLY A 705 -11.42 -12.85 13.95
N HIS A 706 -12.53 -12.78 14.66
CA HIS A 706 -13.66 -13.70 14.52
C HIS A 706 -14.92 -12.87 14.72
N LEU A 707 -15.65 -12.61 13.63
CA LEU A 707 -16.98 -12.01 13.67
C LEU A 707 -18.00 -13.15 13.61
N THR A 708 -18.81 -13.31 14.66
CA THR A 708 -19.89 -14.31 14.67
C THR A 708 -20.96 -13.93 13.65
N GLY A 709 -21.44 -14.89 12.86
CA GLY A 709 -22.48 -14.64 11.87
C GLY A 709 -23.91 -14.87 12.37
N PRO A 710 -24.91 -14.70 11.48
CA PRO A 710 -24.76 -14.42 10.06
C PRO A 710 -24.22 -13.01 9.75
N VAL A 711 -23.30 -12.91 8.79
CA VAL A 711 -22.74 -11.64 8.28
C VAL A 711 -23.06 -11.51 6.79
N GLU A 712 -23.53 -10.36 6.33
CA GLU A 712 -23.70 -10.07 4.90
C GLU A 712 -22.34 -10.14 4.18
N HIS A 713 -22.27 -10.81 3.02
CA HIS A 713 -21.03 -10.90 2.28
C HIS A 713 -20.55 -9.51 1.82
N PRO A 714 -19.32 -9.07 2.15
CA PRO A 714 -18.82 -7.78 1.69
C PRO A 714 -18.71 -7.75 0.17
N THR A 715 -19.34 -6.75 -0.47
CA THR A 715 -19.28 -6.53 -1.92
C THR A 715 -18.06 -5.72 -2.35
N SER A 716 -17.41 -5.02 -1.41
CA SER A 716 -16.19 -4.25 -1.63
C SER A 716 -15.11 -4.53 -0.59
N GLN A 717 -13.85 -4.25 -0.95
CA GLN A 717 -12.74 -4.38 -0.01
C GLN A 717 -12.86 -3.39 1.16
N GLU A 718 -13.51 -2.23 0.98
CA GLU A 718 -13.78 -1.29 2.07
C GLU A 718 -14.79 -1.88 3.08
N GLN A 719 -15.87 -2.50 2.60
CA GLN A 719 -16.83 -3.21 3.45
C GLN A 719 -16.15 -4.36 4.21
N TYR A 720 -15.33 -5.17 3.52
CA TYR A 720 -14.53 -6.22 4.17
C TYR A 720 -13.63 -5.64 5.28
N LEU A 721 -12.95 -4.52 5.04
CA LEU A 721 -12.08 -3.89 6.05
C LEU A 721 -12.85 -3.38 7.28
N LYS A 722 -14.13 -2.97 7.12
CA LYS A 722 -15.03 -2.63 8.24
C LYS A 722 -15.42 -3.89 9.03
N LEU A 723 -15.91 -4.94 8.36
CA LEU A 723 -16.29 -6.21 9.01
C LEU A 723 -15.11 -6.87 9.74
N ARG A 724 -13.92 -6.84 9.13
CA ARG A 724 -12.66 -7.28 9.77
C ARG A 724 -12.33 -6.48 11.03
N GLY A 725 -12.64 -5.18 11.06
CA GLY A 725 -12.50 -4.35 12.25
C GLY A 725 -13.40 -4.82 13.40
N LEU A 726 -14.66 -5.15 13.09
CA LEU A 726 -15.62 -5.70 14.05
C LEU A 726 -15.16 -7.08 14.58
N GLY A 727 -14.77 -8.01 13.71
CA GLY A 727 -14.29 -9.33 14.13
C GLY A 727 -13.00 -9.30 14.96
N ARG A 728 -12.16 -8.28 14.80
CA ARG A 728 -11.00 -8.05 15.68
C ARG A 728 -11.41 -7.58 17.07
N ALA A 729 -12.41 -6.69 17.16
CA ALA A 729 -12.94 -6.22 18.44
C ALA A 729 -13.64 -7.36 19.19
N GLU A 730 -14.50 -8.12 18.52
CA GLU A 730 -15.21 -9.26 19.11
C GLU A 730 -14.24 -10.33 19.65
N LEU A 731 -13.18 -10.67 18.90
CA LEU A 731 -12.15 -11.61 19.37
C LEU A 731 -11.38 -11.07 20.60
N ALA A 732 -11.15 -9.76 20.67
CA ALA A 732 -10.48 -9.14 21.81
C ALA A 732 -11.36 -9.12 23.07
N GLU A 733 -12.69 -9.05 22.92
CA GLU A 733 -13.66 -9.12 24.01
C GLU A 733 -13.87 -10.55 24.53
N LYS A 734 -13.95 -11.53 23.62
CA LYS A 734 -14.22 -12.95 23.98
C LYS A 734 -12.96 -13.73 24.40
N GLY A 735 -11.77 -13.25 24.03
CA GLY A 735 -10.51 -13.99 24.18
C GLY A 735 -10.30 -15.03 23.08
N ALA A 736 -9.03 -15.41 22.85
CA ALA A 736 -8.64 -16.28 21.75
C ALA A 736 -8.82 -17.80 22.01
N ASP A 737 -9.32 -18.16 23.20
CA ASP A 737 -9.53 -19.53 23.66
C ASP A 737 -10.91 -20.12 23.27
N GLN A 738 -11.81 -19.27 22.75
CA GLN A 738 -12.87 -19.68 21.81
C GLN A 738 -12.32 -19.73 20.40
#